data_AF-A0A7X2TT25-F1
#
_entry.id   AF-A0A7X2TT25-F1
#
_cell.length_a   1.000
_cell.length_b   1.000
_cell.length_c   1.000
_cell.angle_alpha   90.00
_cell.angle_beta   90.00
_cell.angle_gamma   90.00
#
_symmetry.space_group_name_H-M   'P 1'
#
loop_
_entity.id
_entity.type
_entity.pdbx_description
1 polymer ?
#
loop_
_entity_poly.entity_id
_entity_poly.type
_entity_poly.pdbx_seq_one_letter_code
_entity_poly.pdbx_strand_id
1 'polypeptide(L)'
;MRFVPEPPGRSESMKLRAYLASLLLATAVDAAGQMNCDLKAYKEQPGLSARLSGEALELEWQGAAGAQLRASFGIANGQPVVRELAVMKQGGSWAPLGRDLTPDFHVTTGKRRISEQQLQPLRELGRMDPAYLEEQKWNVFWDSPLTVPGVTRTNPGLPRKPEEIRRDGVKYQISGCEVKTDGARIEVTFPGVTLGIFSGRLVFTAYKGTNLLRQEVVAKTEEPSVAYKYHAGLKGFRTNAVSRVTWQDTSRSWQKYEFGGAVNRDPVALRARNRLAIIESNNGSLAYFPPPHKFFFAREIELNLGYVWFRKDDANTFSAGVRHGDREEGYRPYGVSDAQWNKRVSQARSFAQANFALYNAPPGTWQRMAVYYYLSPANARATQTAVLAFTHGDTYKRLPGYQVAVSHFHTHFNEMLSDAGTIDAQPTWLPVFRSLGINIAMMSDFHGDGHATDAGPLRFADQQTYFDGCRRHSDKEFLIMPGEEPDAFFGGHYTMVFPKPVFWSHVRKEGQTFEENDPKYGKVYHVGNAAEELAMLRNEGGFVWQAHPRTKGSSGYPEAIRETEHFRSDRYLGASYQSLPVDQSEKRICEKRCFGVLDDMNNWGAAKYLFAEGDTYAKYPDDDTYSHLLVNYVKLPKLPAFDDSWKPLFGALRAGDFFVTSGEVLIKNSAIEGTGAKRTLVADVEWTFPLEFVEVVWGDGGKIERKEIPATQYPAFGSQRFRIPFDTAGHKWVRFAVWDSAGNGAFTQPVHLK
;
A
#
# COMPACT_ATOMS: atom_id res chain seq x y z
N MET A 1 69.74 57.37 -13.38
CA MET A 1 70.47 56.13 -13.01
C MET A 1 69.54 54.97 -13.41
N ARG A 2 69.83 54.03 -14.34
CA ARG A 2 71.10 53.48 -14.88
C ARG A 2 72.04 53.02 -13.74
N PHE A 3 72.54 51.77 -13.69
CA PHE A 3 72.90 50.84 -14.77
C PHE A 3 72.53 49.36 -14.51
N VAL A 4 72.70 48.53 -15.55
CA VAL A 4 72.85 47.05 -15.55
C VAL A 4 74.07 46.72 -16.41
N PRO A 5 74.97 45.80 -16.00
CA PRO A 5 75.31 44.63 -16.86
C PRO A 5 75.72 43.33 -16.14
N GLU A 6 75.82 42.23 -16.90
CA GLU A 6 76.37 40.90 -16.54
C GLU A 6 77.84 40.73 -17.09
N PRO A 7 78.33 39.55 -17.57
CA PRO A 7 78.98 38.40 -16.87
C PRO A 7 80.49 38.27 -17.30
N PRO A 8 81.06 37.20 -17.94
CA PRO A 8 81.04 35.72 -17.75
C PRO A 8 82.42 35.00 -17.67
N GLY A 9 82.47 33.76 -17.15
CA GLY A 9 83.54 32.75 -17.36
C GLY A 9 83.14 31.39 -16.73
N ARG A 10 83.30 30.16 -17.29
CA ARG A 10 84.34 29.50 -18.13
C ARG A 10 85.72 29.43 -17.46
N SER A 11 86.42 28.29 -17.34
CA SER A 11 86.15 26.85 -17.57
C SER A 11 87.24 25.99 -16.83
N GLU A 12 87.60 24.69 -17.01
CA GLU A 12 87.31 23.64 -18.01
C GLU A 12 87.72 22.20 -17.53
N SER A 13 86.91 21.15 -17.84
CA SER A 13 87.29 19.69 -17.77
C SER A 13 87.64 19.11 -16.36
N MET A 14 87.86 17.80 -16.07
CA MET A 14 87.70 16.46 -16.71
C MET A 14 87.69 15.44 -15.53
N LYS A 15 86.81 14.43 -15.36
CA LYS A 15 86.79 13.13 -16.06
C LYS A 15 85.60 12.24 -15.62
N LEU A 16 85.11 11.51 -16.60
CA LEU A 16 84.21 10.36 -16.58
C LEU A 16 84.42 9.30 -15.46
N ARG A 17 83.35 8.88 -14.79
CA ARG A 17 83.06 7.46 -14.45
C ARG A 17 81.55 7.27 -14.28
N ALA A 18 81.02 6.13 -14.73
CA ALA A 18 79.59 5.95 -14.99
C ALA A 18 78.89 5.01 -14.01
N TYR A 19 77.63 5.34 -13.70
CA TYR A 19 76.60 4.39 -13.26
C TYR A 19 75.31 4.73 -14.02
N LEU A 20 74.80 3.80 -14.83
CA LEU A 20 73.47 3.92 -15.42
C LEU A 20 72.42 3.55 -14.36
N ALA A 21 71.81 4.56 -13.76
CA ALA A 21 70.55 4.41 -13.03
C ALA A 21 69.40 4.71 -13.99
N SER A 22 68.93 3.69 -14.70
CA SER A 22 67.84 3.83 -15.68
C SER A 22 66.51 4.12 -14.98
N LEU A 23 66.15 5.40 -14.82
CA LEU A 23 64.81 5.80 -14.41
C LEU A 23 63.81 5.47 -15.52
N LEU A 24 63.26 4.26 -15.45
CA LEU A 24 61.96 3.96 -16.02
C LEU A 24 60.91 4.78 -15.28
N LEU A 25 60.57 5.97 -15.80
CA LEU A 25 59.28 6.58 -15.49
C LEU A 25 58.20 5.68 -16.10
N ALA A 26 57.80 4.67 -15.34
CA ALA A 26 56.54 4.00 -15.56
C ALA A 26 55.44 5.04 -15.34
N THR A 27 54.94 5.61 -16.43
CA THR A 27 53.69 6.35 -16.42
C THR A 27 52.60 5.35 -16.02
N ALA A 28 52.24 5.37 -14.74
CA ALA A 28 51.02 4.72 -14.27
C ALA A 28 49.84 5.44 -14.93
N VAL A 29 49.47 4.95 -16.11
CA VAL A 29 48.11 5.10 -16.61
C VAL A 29 47.28 4.29 -15.63
N ASP A 30 46.64 4.98 -14.68
CA ASP A 30 45.59 4.37 -13.88
C ASP A 30 44.57 3.80 -14.87
N ALA A 31 44.50 2.47 -14.92
CA ALA A 31 43.57 1.75 -15.75
C ALA A 31 42.17 1.91 -15.14
N ALA A 32 41.59 3.08 -15.38
CA ALA A 32 40.22 3.48 -15.04
C ALA A 32 39.27 2.31 -15.30
N GLY A 33 38.81 1.71 -14.21
CA GLY A 33 38.44 0.29 -14.21
C GLY A 33 37.19 0.04 -15.04
N GLN A 34 37.32 -0.76 -16.11
CA GLN A 34 36.16 -1.18 -16.90
C GLN A 34 35.09 -1.74 -15.97
N MET A 35 33.87 -1.23 -16.07
CA MET A 35 32.81 -1.58 -15.13
C MET A 35 32.49 -3.08 -15.23
N ASN A 36 32.80 -3.81 -14.16
CA ASN A 36 32.58 -5.25 -14.08
C ASN A 36 31.08 -5.53 -13.89
N CYS A 37 30.43 -6.10 -14.90
CA CYS A 37 29.04 -6.54 -14.80
C CYS A 37 28.83 -7.91 -15.44
N ASP A 38 28.12 -8.79 -14.75
CA ASP A 38 27.71 -10.08 -15.29
C ASP A 38 26.49 -9.91 -16.20
N LEU A 39 26.64 -10.26 -17.47
CA LEU A 39 25.61 -10.19 -18.50
C LEU A 39 25.01 -11.57 -18.87
N LYS A 40 25.31 -12.66 -18.14
CA LYS A 40 24.81 -14.02 -18.47
C LYS A 40 23.28 -14.13 -18.45
N ALA A 41 22.60 -13.32 -17.64
CA ALA A 41 21.14 -13.26 -17.55
C ALA A 41 20.53 -12.16 -18.46
N TYR A 42 21.36 -11.32 -19.08
CA TYR A 42 20.92 -10.33 -20.05
C TYR A 42 20.65 -11.00 -21.40
N LYS A 43 19.56 -10.56 -22.03
CA LYS A 43 19.18 -10.91 -23.40
C LYS A 43 18.74 -9.62 -24.08
N GLU A 44 19.46 -9.23 -25.12
CA GLU A 44 19.09 -8.08 -25.94
C GLU A 44 17.76 -8.34 -26.65
N GLN A 45 16.89 -7.33 -26.72
CA GLN A 45 15.64 -7.40 -27.47
C GLN A 45 15.25 -6.01 -28.00
N PRO A 46 14.45 -5.91 -29.08
CA PRO A 46 14.05 -4.62 -29.63
C PRO A 46 13.41 -3.71 -28.57
N GLY A 47 13.99 -2.53 -28.34
CA GLY A 47 13.52 -1.56 -27.34
C GLY A 47 13.91 -1.83 -25.88
N LEU A 48 14.82 -2.78 -25.60
CA LEU A 48 15.52 -2.94 -24.31
C LEU A 48 16.96 -3.41 -24.56
N SER A 49 17.93 -2.55 -24.28
CA SER A 49 19.36 -2.88 -24.44
C SER A 49 20.19 -2.41 -23.25
N ALA A 50 21.25 -3.16 -22.96
CA ALA A 50 22.28 -2.81 -21.99
C ALA A 50 23.67 -3.02 -22.62
N ARG A 51 24.57 -2.05 -22.44
CA ARG A 51 25.93 -2.09 -22.98
C ARG A 51 26.95 -1.52 -21.99
N LEU A 52 28.11 -2.17 -21.90
CA LEU A 52 29.26 -1.61 -21.19
C LEU A 52 30.00 -0.63 -22.11
N SER A 53 30.24 0.58 -21.61
CA SER A 53 30.85 1.69 -22.34
C SER A 53 31.88 2.37 -21.44
N GLY A 54 33.08 1.80 -21.37
CA GLY A 54 34.15 2.24 -20.46
C GLY A 54 33.84 1.90 -19.00
N GLU A 55 33.82 2.93 -18.14
CA GLU A 55 33.50 2.81 -16.70
C GLU A 55 31.99 2.79 -16.40
N ALA A 56 31.13 2.66 -17.41
CA ALA A 56 29.68 2.72 -17.25
C ALA A 56 28.93 1.57 -17.93
N LEU A 57 27.86 1.11 -17.29
CA LEU A 57 26.79 0.34 -17.91
C LEU A 57 25.71 1.33 -18.37
N GLU A 58 25.56 1.48 -19.67
CA GLU A 58 24.46 2.23 -20.25
C GLU A 58 23.27 1.31 -20.54
N LEU A 59 22.11 1.70 -20.04
CA LEU A 59 20.82 1.05 -20.23
C LEU A 59 19.94 1.94 -21.08
N GLU A 60 19.42 1.43 -22.20
CA GLU A 60 18.45 2.13 -23.05
C GLU A 60 17.14 1.35 -23.17
N TRP A 61 16.01 2.06 -23.19
CA TRP A 61 14.71 1.44 -23.42
C TRP A 61 13.73 2.33 -24.18
N GLN A 62 12.83 1.68 -24.92
CA GLN A 62 11.69 2.33 -25.55
C GLN A 62 10.63 2.63 -24.49
N GLY A 63 10.28 3.91 -24.33
CA GLY A 63 9.25 4.38 -23.43
C GLY A 63 7.89 4.61 -24.10
N ALA A 64 7.04 5.37 -23.40
CA ALA A 64 5.72 5.77 -23.88
C ALA A 64 5.83 6.77 -25.05
N ALA A 65 4.82 6.77 -25.93
CA ALA A 65 4.72 7.65 -27.09
C ALA A 65 5.99 7.72 -27.97
N GLY A 66 6.72 6.60 -28.10
CA GLY A 66 7.91 6.49 -28.94
C GLY A 66 9.18 7.16 -28.38
N ALA A 67 9.14 7.69 -27.15
CA ALA A 67 10.33 8.22 -26.48
C ALA A 67 11.41 7.13 -26.31
N GLN A 68 12.68 7.52 -26.34
CA GLN A 68 13.80 6.68 -25.91
C GLN A 68 14.31 7.19 -24.57
N LEU A 69 14.62 6.25 -23.69
CA LEU A 69 14.96 6.48 -22.29
C LEU A 69 16.35 5.91 -22.04
N ARG A 70 17.17 6.59 -21.24
CA ARG A 70 18.52 6.15 -20.89
C ARG A 70 18.79 6.31 -19.39
N ALA A 71 19.38 5.28 -18.80
CA ALA A 71 20.03 5.35 -17.50
C ALA A 71 21.47 4.84 -17.64
N SER A 72 22.45 5.65 -17.29
CA SER A 72 23.86 5.27 -17.26
C SER A 72 24.29 5.08 -15.81
N PHE A 73 24.86 3.92 -15.49
CA PHE A 73 25.30 3.55 -14.15
C PHE A 73 26.80 3.35 -14.13
N GLY A 74 27.44 3.68 -13.00
CA GLY A 74 28.85 3.42 -12.72
C GLY A 74 29.06 3.06 -11.26
N ILE A 75 30.29 2.71 -10.90
CA ILE A 75 30.70 2.48 -9.51
C ILE A 75 31.83 3.47 -9.19
N ALA A 76 31.74 4.17 -8.06
CA ALA A 76 32.77 5.09 -7.57
C ALA A 76 33.03 4.82 -6.09
N ASN A 77 34.28 4.51 -5.72
CA ASN A 77 34.68 4.22 -4.35
C ASN A 77 33.79 3.17 -3.63
N GLY A 78 33.37 2.13 -4.37
CA GLY A 78 32.48 1.07 -3.88
C GLY A 78 30.99 1.45 -3.78
N GLN A 79 30.60 2.65 -4.22
CA GLN A 79 29.21 3.14 -4.21
C GLN A 79 28.62 3.17 -5.64
N PRO A 80 27.30 2.97 -5.81
CA PRO A 80 26.67 3.02 -7.11
C PRO A 80 26.37 4.48 -7.48
N VAL A 81 26.67 4.87 -8.71
CA VAL A 81 26.41 6.22 -9.23
C VAL A 81 25.54 6.13 -10.47
N VAL A 82 24.43 6.86 -10.48
CA VAL A 82 23.65 7.10 -11.70
C VAL A 82 24.30 8.26 -12.44
N ARG A 83 25.22 7.92 -13.34
CA ARG A 83 26.03 8.86 -14.14
C ARG A 83 25.15 9.80 -14.96
N GLU A 84 24.08 9.28 -15.56
CA GLU A 84 23.08 10.08 -16.26
C GLU A 84 21.70 9.41 -16.21
N LEU A 85 20.65 10.20 -15.97
CA LEU A 85 19.29 9.89 -16.39
C LEU A 85 18.95 10.85 -17.54
N ALA A 86 18.56 10.29 -18.69
CA ALA A 86 18.23 11.08 -19.88
C ALA A 86 17.01 10.54 -20.62
N VAL A 87 16.36 11.42 -21.37
CA VAL A 87 15.18 11.12 -22.16
C VAL A 87 15.26 11.82 -23.52
N MET A 88 14.80 11.15 -24.57
CA MET A 88 14.76 11.66 -25.92
C MET A 88 13.34 11.50 -26.46
N LYS A 89 12.68 12.61 -26.80
CA LYS A 89 11.43 12.56 -27.57
C LYS A 89 11.70 11.91 -28.92
N GLN A 90 10.75 11.17 -29.47
CA GLN A 90 10.86 10.54 -30.80
C GLN A 90 11.38 11.55 -31.85
N GLY A 91 12.54 11.24 -32.46
CA GLY A 91 13.20 12.08 -33.47
C GLY A 91 13.87 13.38 -32.95
N GLY A 92 13.95 13.58 -31.63
CA GLY A 92 14.63 14.72 -31.01
C GLY A 92 16.06 14.41 -30.54
N SER A 93 16.59 15.28 -29.67
CA SER A 93 17.88 15.08 -28.99
C SER A 93 17.71 14.53 -27.58
N TRP A 94 18.77 13.93 -27.02
CA TRP A 94 18.82 13.53 -25.61
C TRP A 94 18.80 14.75 -24.67
N ALA A 95 17.83 14.77 -23.76
CA ALA A 95 17.71 15.73 -22.67
C ALA A 95 18.14 15.08 -21.34
N PRO A 96 19.19 15.57 -20.66
CA PRO A 96 19.55 15.09 -19.33
C PRO A 96 18.55 15.61 -18.28
N LEU A 97 18.13 14.71 -17.39
CA LEU A 97 17.24 14.97 -16.25
C LEU A 97 18.00 14.99 -14.93
N GLY A 98 19.14 14.28 -14.86
CA GLY A 98 20.05 14.27 -13.72
C GLY A 98 21.38 13.60 -14.07
N ARG A 99 22.47 13.95 -13.37
CA ARG A 99 23.82 13.44 -13.59
C ARG A 99 24.59 13.27 -12.29
N ASP A 100 25.47 12.27 -12.26
CA ASP A 100 26.29 11.85 -11.10
C ASP A 100 25.51 11.80 -9.78
N LEU A 101 24.30 11.23 -9.84
CA LEU A 101 23.43 11.09 -8.68
C LEU A 101 23.80 9.84 -7.89
N THR A 102 23.76 9.91 -6.55
CA THR A 102 23.91 8.73 -5.68
C THR A 102 22.53 8.27 -5.18
N PRO A 103 22.22 6.96 -5.19
CA PRO A 103 21.03 6.42 -4.54
C PRO A 103 21.09 6.63 -3.03
N ASP A 104 20.06 7.28 -2.49
CA ASP A 104 19.98 7.67 -1.08
C ASP A 104 18.87 6.87 -0.39
N PHE A 105 19.23 6.13 0.67
CA PHE A 105 18.29 5.30 1.43
C PHE A 105 18.58 5.44 2.92
N HIS A 106 17.50 5.53 3.70
CA HIS A 106 17.55 5.53 5.16
C HIS A 106 16.54 4.52 5.71
N VAL A 107 16.88 3.87 6.83
CA VAL A 107 15.97 2.99 7.57
C VAL A 107 15.80 3.51 8.99
N THR A 108 14.62 3.27 9.57
CA THR A 108 14.39 3.38 11.01
C THR A 108 13.78 2.07 11.49
N THR A 109 14.43 1.39 12.43
CA THR A 109 13.96 0.13 13.01
C THR A 109 13.56 0.33 14.46
N GLY A 110 12.44 -0.25 14.87
CA GLY A 110 12.02 -0.38 16.27
C GLY A 110 11.68 -1.83 16.60
N LYS A 111 11.59 -2.17 17.90
CA LYS A 111 11.23 -3.52 18.34
C LYS A 111 9.73 -3.77 18.23
N ARG A 112 9.29 -4.64 17.31
CA ARG A 112 7.93 -5.17 17.18
C ARG A 112 7.47 -5.83 18.48
N ARG A 113 6.23 -5.58 18.90
CA ARG A 113 5.59 -6.22 20.08
C ARG A 113 4.12 -6.55 19.77
N ILE A 114 3.58 -7.63 20.33
CA ILE A 114 2.14 -7.91 20.30
C ILE A 114 1.37 -6.83 21.09
N SER A 115 0.08 -6.62 20.82
CA SER A 115 -0.75 -5.67 21.58
C SER A 115 -1.63 -6.36 22.63
N GLU A 116 -2.02 -5.63 23.66
CA GLU A 116 -2.98 -6.13 24.66
C GLU A 116 -4.36 -6.38 24.03
N GLN A 117 -4.75 -5.61 23.00
CA GLN A 117 -5.99 -5.85 22.24
C GLN A 117 -5.98 -7.21 21.51
N GLN A 118 -4.81 -7.72 21.10
CA GLN A 118 -4.69 -9.09 20.59
C GLN A 118 -4.57 -10.12 21.71
N LEU A 119 -3.89 -9.78 22.81
CA LEU A 119 -3.72 -10.70 23.94
C LEU A 119 -5.03 -10.99 24.67
N GLN A 120 -5.99 -10.06 24.68
CA GLN A 120 -7.31 -10.26 25.30
C GLN A 120 -8.09 -11.44 24.69
N PRO A 121 -8.48 -11.46 23.40
CA PRO A 121 -9.22 -12.56 22.81
C PRO A 121 -8.42 -13.87 22.84
N LEU A 122 -7.09 -13.81 22.68
CA LEU A 122 -6.24 -14.99 22.81
C LEU A 122 -6.23 -15.55 24.24
N ARG A 123 -6.32 -14.71 25.27
CA ARG A 123 -6.46 -15.11 26.68
C ARG A 123 -7.82 -15.75 26.95
N GLU A 124 -8.89 -15.16 26.42
CA GLU A 124 -10.27 -15.69 26.51
C GLU A 124 -10.40 -17.05 25.81
N LEU A 125 -9.71 -17.24 24.68
CA LEU A 125 -9.60 -18.51 23.95
C LEU A 125 -8.57 -19.50 24.53
N GLY A 126 -7.89 -19.16 25.63
CA GLY A 126 -6.83 -19.99 26.24
C GLY A 126 -5.59 -20.21 25.35
N ARG A 127 -5.39 -19.39 24.31
CA ARG A 127 -4.29 -19.45 23.33
C ARG A 127 -3.07 -18.63 23.77
N MET A 128 -2.59 -18.89 24.98
CA MET A 128 -1.49 -18.15 25.62
C MET A 128 -0.12 -18.85 25.54
N ASP A 129 0.04 -19.80 24.61
CA ASP A 129 1.32 -20.49 24.39
C ASP A 129 2.41 -19.50 23.88
N PRO A 130 3.63 -19.50 24.45
CA PRO A 130 4.68 -18.54 24.05
C PRO A 130 5.11 -18.62 22.57
N ALA A 131 5.12 -19.80 21.95
CA ALA A 131 5.50 -19.93 20.53
C ALA A 131 4.37 -19.43 19.63
N TYR A 132 3.12 -19.76 19.94
CA TYR A 132 1.96 -19.21 19.24
C TYR A 132 1.88 -17.68 19.35
N LEU A 133 2.16 -17.10 20.54
CA LEU A 133 2.20 -15.64 20.71
C LEU A 133 3.36 -14.97 19.96
N GLU A 134 4.50 -15.65 19.80
CA GLU A 134 5.62 -15.19 18.97
C GLU A 134 5.25 -15.15 17.47
N GLU A 135 4.41 -16.08 17.00
CA GLU A 135 3.80 -16.03 15.67
C GLU A 135 2.76 -14.90 15.55
N GLN A 136 1.78 -14.83 16.46
CA GLN A 136 0.68 -13.84 16.39
C GLN A 136 1.14 -12.39 16.56
N LYS A 137 2.32 -12.15 17.16
CA LYS A 137 2.98 -10.85 17.19
C LYS A 137 3.19 -10.24 15.79
N TRP A 138 3.39 -11.06 14.75
CA TRP A 138 3.54 -10.56 13.38
C TRP A 138 2.22 -10.06 12.78
N ASN A 139 1.07 -10.39 13.39
CA ASN A 139 -0.24 -9.86 13.01
C ASN A 139 -0.59 -8.53 13.70
N VAL A 140 0.26 -7.94 14.55
CA VAL A 140 -0.12 -6.75 15.36
C VAL A 140 -0.45 -5.49 14.55
N PHE A 141 -1.53 -4.81 14.98
CA PHE A 141 -1.88 -3.46 14.55
C PHE A 141 -1.45 -2.38 15.56
N TRP A 142 -1.89 -2.56 16.81
CA TRP A 142 -1.68 -1.63 17.92
C TRP A 142 -0.27 -1.75 18.51
N ASP A 143 0.69 -1.38 17.70
CA ASP A 143 2.09 -1.16 18.06
C ASP A 143 2.52 0.18 17.47
N SER A 144 3.21 1.01 18.27
CA SER A 144 4.03 2.10 17.74
C SER A 144 5.49 1.86 18.18
N PRO A 145 6.30 1.21 17.32
CA PRO A 145 7.68 0.87 17.64
C PRO A 145 8.59 2.08 17.93
N LEU A 146 8.16 3.29 17.53
CA LEU A 146 8.93 4.53 17.62
C LEU A 146 8.42 5.50 18.70
N THR A 147 7.27 5.24 19.33
CA THR A 147 6.79 6.04 20.47
C THR A 147 7.58 5.64 21.73
N VAL A 148 8.34 6.57 22.31
CA VAL A 148 9.03 6.42 23.61
C VAL A 148 8.39 7.39 24.60
N PRO A 149 8.00 6.96 25.82
CA PRO A 149 8.12 5.61 26.41
C PRO A 149 7.07 4.58 25.93
N GLY A 150 6.25 4.92 24.94
CA GLY A 150 5.11 4.09 24.51
C GLY A 150 3.85 4.40 25.31
N VAL A 151 2.71 3.83 24.89
CA VAL A 151 1.41 4.06 25.53
C VAL A 151 1.11 2.97 26.56
N THR A 152 0.99 3.37 27.82
CA THR A 152 0.78 2.46 28.96
C THR A 152 -0.42 1.54 28.74
N ARG A 153 -0.25 0.24 29.03
CA ARG A 153 -1.21 -0.86 28.80
C ARG A 153 -1.44 -1.28 27.34
N THR A 154 -0.85 -0.63 26.33
CA THR A 154 -1.07 -1.07 24.93
C THR A 154 -0.24 -2.28 24.51
N ASN A 155 0.99 -2.44 25.03
CA ASN A 155 1.88 -3.57 24.72
C ASN A 155 2.55 -4.11 26.00
N PRO A 156 2.93 -5.40 26.05
CA PRO A 156 3.73 -5.93 27.15
C PRO A 156 5.16 -5.37 27.16
N GLY A 157 5.78 -5.40 28.35
CA GLY A 157 7.18 -5.01 28.57
C GLY A 157 7.46 -3.50 28.40
N LEU A 158 6.44 -2.64 28.46
CA LEU A 158 6.62 -1.19 28.48
C LEU A 158 7.25 -0.73 29.81
N PRO A 159 7.98 0.40 29.85
CA PRO A 159 8.18 1.38 28.78
C PRO A 159 9.12 0.91 27.65
N ARG A 160 8.94 1.48 26.45
CA ARG A 160 9.94 1.46 25.37
C ARG A 160 11.12 2.35 25.76
N LYS A 161 12.34 1.96 25.36
CA LYS A 161 13.57 2.74 25.56
C LYS A 161 14.05 3.39 24.25
N PRO A 162 14.77 4.54 24.30
CA PRO A 162 15.40 5.13 23.11
C PRO A 162 16.30 4.15 22.33
N GLU A 163 17.04 3.30 23.05
CA GLU A 163 17.96 2.30 22.46
C GLU A 163 17.27 1.21 21.63
N GLU A 164 15.95 1.06 21.72
CA GLU A 164 15.18 0.17 20.82
C GLU A 164 15.05 0.73 19.40
N ILE A 165 15.38 2.01 19.19
CA ILE A 165 15.22 2.71 17.91
C ILE A 165 16.58 2.99 17.29
N ARG A 166 16.86 2.35 16.16
CA ARG A 166 18.04 2.64 15.31
C ARG A 166 17.62 3.42 14.08
N ARG A 167 18.47 4.36 13.65
CA ARG A 167 18.32 5.19 12.44
C ARG A 167 19.63 5.13 11.67
N ASP A 168 19.58 4.57 10.46
CA ASP A 168 20.77 4.30 9.66
C ASP A 168 20.60 4.81 8.23
N GLY A 169 21.69 5.32 7.66
CA GLY A 169 21.83 5.53 6.21
C GLY A 169 22.46 4.32 5.53
N VAL A 170 22.20 4.19 4.23
CA VAL A 170 22.78 3.13 3.38
C VAL A 170 24.30 3.22 3.27
N LYS A 171 24.94 2.07 3.24
CA LYS A 171 26.37 1.86 3.00
C LYS A 171 26.54 0.86 1.85
N TYR A 172 27.58 1.07 1.05
CA TYR A 172 27.83 0.29 -0.17
C TYR A 172 29.25 -0.27 -0.16
N GLN A 173 29.40 -1.53 -0.57
CA GLN A 173 30.66 -2.24 -0.80
C GLN A 173 30.55 -3.02 -2.12
N ILE A 174 30.27 -2.29 -3.20
CA ILE A 174 29.95 -2.85 -4.52
C ILE A 174 31.24 -2.98 -5.35
N SER A 175 31.49 -4.16 -5.88
CA SER A 175 32.63 -4.48 -6.77
C SER A 175 32.24 -4.74 -8.23
N GLY A 176 30.94 -4.73 -8.54
CA GLY A 176 30.40 -4.98 -9.87
C GLY A 176 28.87 -4.97 -9.89
N CYS A 177 28.27 -5.33 -11.03
CA CYS A 177 26.83 -5.45 -11.18
C CYS A 177 26.39 -6.75 -11.86
N GLU A 178 25.09 -7.01 -11.90
CA GLU A 178 24.45 -8.11 -12.63
C GLU A 178 23.32 -7.55 -13.47
N VAL A 179 23.19 -7.98 -14.74
CA VAL A 179 22.12 -7.53 -15.63
C VAL A 179 21.24 -8.70 -16.06
N LYS A 180 19.93 -8.55 -15.93
CA LYS A 180 18.91 -9.57 -16.23
C LYS A 180 17.81 -9.00 -17.11
N THR A 181 17.50 -9.69 -18.20
CA THR A 181 16.27 -9.43 -18.98
C THR A 181 15.16 -10.37 -18.49
N ASP A 182 13.98 -9.82 -18.20
CA ASP A 182 12.83 -10.57 -17.68
C ASP A 182 11.55 -10.07 -18.36
N GLY A 183 11.04 -10.85 -19.32
CA GLY A 183 9.89 -10.44 -20.13
C GLY A 183 10.11 -9.09 -20.84
N ALA A 184 9.28 -8.10 -20.50
CA ALA A 184 9.30 -6.73 -21.02
C ALA A 184 10.01 -5.72 -20.08
N ARG A 185 10.83 -6.20 -19.14
CA ARG A 185 11.70 -5.36 -18.29
C ARG A 185 13.17 -5.80 -18.33
N ILE A 186 14.02 -4.93 -17.84
CA ILE A 186 15.44 -5.18 -17.61
C ILE A 186 15.82 -4.70 -16.20
N GLU A 187 16.61 -5.52 -15.51
CA GLU A 187 17.05 -5.33 -14.14
C GLU A 187 18.57 -5.14 -14.10
N VAL A 188 19.04 -4.13 -13.38
CA VAL A 188 20.45 -3.93 -13.03
C VAL A 188 20.60 -4.05 -11.51
N THR A 189 21.32 -5.06 -11.06
CA THR A 189 21.52 -5.40 -9.65
C THR A 189 22.94 -5.07 -9.21
N PHE A 190 23.08 -4.48 -8.03
CA PHE A 190 24.35 -4.19 -7.37
C PHE A 190 24.39 -4.90 -5.99
N PRO A 191 25.07 -6.04 -5.88
CA PRO A 191 25.31 -6.72 -4.59
C PRO A 191 26.23 -5.89 -3.69
N GLY A 192 26.08 -6.04 -2.36
CA GLY A 192 26.94 -5.34 -1.39
C GLY A 192 26.31 -4.09 -0.77
N VAL A 193 25.01 -4.15 -0.45
CA VAL A 193 24.30 -3.10 0.29
C VAL A 193 24.16 -3.49 1.77
N THR A 194 24.47 -2.55 2.67
CA THR A 194 24.08 -2.60 4.08
C THR A 194 23.24 -1.37 4.41
N LEU A 195 22.07 -1.57 5.02
CA LEU A 195 21.14 -0.52 5.41
C LEU A 195 20.72 -0.77 6.87
N GLY A 196 21.49 -0.22 7.81
CA GLY A 196 21.41 -0.58 9.23
C GLY A 196 21.63 -2.09 9.42
N ILE A 197 20.61 -2.78 9.95
CA ILE A 197 20.61 -4.23 10.19
C ILE A 197 20.29 -5.08 8.96
N PHE A 198 19.97 -4.46 7.82
CA PHE A 198 19.59 -5.15 6.60
C PHE A 198 20.80 -5.29 5.66
N SER A 199 21.02 -6.50 5.14
CA SER A 199 22.07 -6.79 4.15
C SER A 199 21.44 -7.31 2.86
N GLY A 200 21.97 -6.88 1.70
CA GLY A 200 21.40 -7.26 0.41
C GLY A 200 22.00 -6.53 -0.79
N ARG A 201 21.10 -6.08 -1.68
CA ARG A 201 21.42 -5.54 -3.01
C ARG A 201 20.56 -4.32 -3.34
N LEU A 202 21.11 -3.42 -4.15
CA LEU A 202 20.37 -2.34 -4.82
C LEU A 202 19.94 -2.87 -6.19
N VAL A 203 18.71 -2.58 -6.62
CA VAL A 203 18.17 -3.00 -7.91
C VAL A 203 17.56 -1.80 -8.62
N PHE A 204 17.89 -1.60 -9.89
CA PHE A 204 17.15 -0.74 -10.80
C PHE A 204 16.37 -1.58 -11.79
N THR A 205 15.13 -1.18 -12.10
CA THR A 205 14.28 -1.86 -13.07
C THR A 205 13.69 -0.86 -14.05
N ALA A 206 13.96 -1.04 -15.35
CA ALA A 206 13.36 -0.26 -16.43
C ALA A 206 12.34 -1.11 -17.20
N TYR A 207 11.22 -0.50 -17.59
CA TYR A 207 10.05 -1.19 -18.13
C TYR A 207 9.68 -0.70 -19.54
N LYS A 208 9.77 -1.58 -20.53
CA LYS A 208 9.50 -1.29 -21.94
C LYS A 208 8.07 -0.81 -22.16
N GLY A 209 7.91 0.18 -23.04
CA GLY A 209 6.64 0.86 -23.31
C GLY A 209 6.30 1.96 -22.30
N THR A 210 7.14 2.19 -21.29
CA THR A 210 6.93 3.22 -20.26
C THR A 210 8.18 4.02 -19.99
N ASN A 211 8.01 5.18 -19.37
CA ASN A 211 9.14 5.98 -18.88
C ASN A 211 9.47 5.68 -17.40
N LEU A 212 8.98 4.55 -16.87
CA LEU A 212 9.24 4.14 -15.49
C LEU A 212 10.65 3.60 -15.32
N LEU A 213 11.32 4.10 -14.28
CA LEU A 213 12.51 3.51 -13.68
C LEU A 213 12.23 3.31 -12.19
N ARG A 214 12.26 2.07 -11.72
CA ARG A 214 12.18 1.73 -10.29
C ARG A 214 13.58 1.62 -9.69
N GLN A 215 13.74 2.04 -8.45
CA GLN A 215 14.93 1.83 -7.63
C GLN A 215 14.51 1.14 -6.33
N GLU A 216 15.14 0.01 -5.99
CA GLU A 216 14.86 -0.75 -4.77
C GLU A 216 16.13 -1.07 -3.99
N VAL A 217 16.08 -1.02 -2.65
CA VAL A 217 16.94 -1.90 -1.83
C VAL A 217 16.15 -3.18 -1.55
N VAL A 218 16.71 -4.31 -1.95
CA VAL A 218 16.19 -5.65 -1.68
C VAL A 218 17.14 -6.33 -0.69
N ALA A 219 16.75 -6.37 0.57
CA ALA A 219 17.64 -6.75 1.68
C ALA A 219 16.89 -7.53 2.77
N LYS A 220 17.63 -8.30 3.56
CA LYS A 220 17.08 -9.08 4.68
C LYS A 220 17.84 -8.82 5.97
N THR A 221 17.22 -9.15 7.10
CA THR A 221 17.86 -9.20 8.41
C THR A 221 17.55 -10.53 9.08
N GLU A 222 18.41 -10.96 10.01
CA GLU A 222 18.18 -12.14 10.85
C GLU A 222 17.77 -11.76 12.28
N GLU A 223 17.66 -10.46 12.59
CA GLU A 223 17.23 -10.00 13.91
C GLU A 223 15.74 -10.32 14.16
N PRO A 224 15.38 -10.88 15.33
CA PRO A 224 13.98 -11.16 15.67
C PRO A 224 13.24 -9.88 16.07
N SER A 225 11.91 -9.89 15.90
CA SER A 225 11.03 -8.79 16.35
C SER A 225 11.34 -7.42 15.71
N VAL A 226 11.73 -7.36 14.44
CA VAL A 226 11.96 -6.08 13.75
C VAL A 226 10.65 -5.52 13.19
N ALA A 227 10.34 -4.30 13.57
CA ALA A 227 9.45 -3.41 12.83
C ALA A 227 10.28 -2.29 12.19
N TYR A 228 9.99 -1.88 10.96
CA TYR A 228 10.80 -0.86 10.28
C TYR A 228 10.01 0.02 9.31
N LYS A 229 10.60 1.18 8.99
CA LYS A 229 10.20 2.07 7.91
C LYS A 229 11.44 2.53 7.13
N TYR A 230 11.25 3.07 5.92
CA TYR A 230 12.35 3.55 5.09
C TYR A 230 12.07 4.91 4.42
N HIS A 231 13.14 5.62 4.06
CA HIS A 231 13.14 6.70 3.05
C HIS A 231 14.01 6.23 1.88
N ALA A 232 13.64 6.62 0.65
CA ALA A 232 14.32 6.21 -0.58
C ALA A 232 14.33 7.35 -1.60
N GLY A 233 15.45 7.58 -2.30
CA GLY A 233 15.60 8.71 -3.22
C GLY A 233 16.91 8.72 -3.99
N LEU A 234 17.22 9.89 -4.55
CA LEU A 234 18.49 10.21 -5.21
C LEU A 234 19.03 11.54 -4.65
N LYS A 235 20.34 11.64 -4.49
CA LYS A 235 21.05 12.85 -4.03
C LYS A 235 22.06 13.36 -5.06
N GLY A 236 22.33 14.67 -5.00
CA GLY A 236 23.31 15.34 -5.86
C GLY A 236 22.74 16.07 -7.08
N PHE A 237 21.41 16.25 -7.17
CA PHE A 237 20.78 17.02 -8.24
C PHE A 237 21.30 18.46 -8.24
N ARG A 238 21.74 18.98 -9.39
CA ARG A 238 22.40 20.29 -9.50
C ARG A 238 21.40 21.43 -9.74
N THR A 239 21.37 22.42 -8.85
CA THR A 239 20.42 23.55 -8.87
C THR A 239 20.61 24.55 -10.02
N ASN A 240 21.64 24.37 -10.85
CA ASN A 240 21.87 25.14 -12.08
C ASN A 240 21.42 24.41 -13.36
N ALA A 241 21.24 23.08 -13.32
CA ALA A 241 20.71 22.25 -14.41
C ALA A 241 19.22 21.90 -14.19
N VAL A 242 18.80 21.91 -12.92
CA VAL A 242 17.42 21.76 -12.45
C VAL A 242 16.95 23.10 -11.88
N SER A 243 15.83 23.59 -12.39
CA SER A 243 15.25 24.87 -11.98
C SER A 243 14.48 24.81 -10.66
N ARG A 244 13.75 23.71 -10.39
CA ARG A 244 12.88 23.55 -9.21
C ARG A 244 12.41 22.13 -8.97
N VAL A 245 11.92 21.91 -7.74
CA VAL A 245 10.91 20.88 -7.42
C VAL A 245 9.52 21.53 -7.43
N THR A 246 8.51 20.84 -7.96
CA THR A 246 7.11 21.28 -7.98
C THR A 246 6.16 20.11 -7.69
N TRP A 247 5.02 20.42 -7.07
CA TRP A 247 3.99 19.46 -6.67
C TRP A 247 2.61 20.15 -6.65
N GLN A 248 1.53 19.37 -6.57
CA GLN A 248 0.24 19.90 -6.12
C GLN A 248 0.07 19.64 -4.64
N ASP A 249 -0.33 20.64 -3.86
CA ASP A 249 -0.75 20.44 -2.47
C ASP A 249 -2.14 19.80 -2.37
N THR A 250 -2.59 19.50 -1.15
CA THR A 250 -3.90 18.88 -0.89
C THR A 250 -5.08 19.71 -1.41
N SER A 251 -4.96 21.05 -1.47
CA SER A 251 -5.94 21.97 -2.08
C SER A 251 -5.99 21.91 -3.61
N ARG A 252 -5.11 21.10 -4.24
CA ARG A 252 -4.86 21.01 -5.70
C ARG A 252 -4.09 22.21 -6.27
N SER A 253 -3.58 23.11 -5.42
CA SER A 253 -2.81 24.26 -5.85
C SER A 253 -1.38 23.86 -6.22
N TRP A 254 -0.84 24.46 -7.29
CA TRP A 254 0.53 24.18 -7.74
C TRP A 254 1.56 24.94 -6.90
N GLN A 255 2.45 24.19 -6.26
CA GLN A 255 3.53 24.68 -5.41
C GLN A 255 4.89 24.42 -6.05
N LYS A 256 5.91 25.22 -5.67
CA LYS A 256 7.29 25.08 -6.18
C LYS A 256 8.33 25.50 -5.16
N TYR A 257 9.54 24.97 -5.31
CA TYR A 257 10.74 25.43 -4.61
C TYR A 257 11.91 25.56 -5.60
N GLU A 258 12.41 26.79 -5.75
CA GLU A 258 13.46 27.20 -6.72
C GLU A 258 14.83 27.36 -6.03
N PHE A 259 15.07 26.66 -4.93
CA PHE A 259 16.36 26.50 -4.24
C PHE A 259 17.13 27.78 -3.82
N GLY A 260 16.56 28.98 -3.93
CA GLY A 260 17.19 30.23 -3.52
C GLY A 260 17.38 30.43 -2.00
N GLY A 261 16.81 29.56 -1.17
CA GLY A 261 16.91 29.65 0.31
C GLY A 261 18.21 29.07 0.90
N ALA A 262 18.29 29.09 2.23
CA ALA A 262 19.34 28.43 2.98
C ALA A 262 19.31 26.89 2.83
N VAL A 263 20.42 26.23 3.15
CA VAL A 263 20.56 24.76 3.21
C VAL A 263 19.58 24.16 4.23
N ASN A 264 18.96 23.04 3.88
CA ASN A 264 18.06 22.33 4.79
C ASN A 264 18.86 21.39 5.71
N ARG A 265 18.53 21.36 7.00
CA ARG A 265 19.08 20.36 7.95
C ARG A 265 18.43 18.98 7.76
N ASP A 266 17.13 18.98 7.51
CA ASP A 266 16.27 17.80 7.47
C ASP A 266 15.49 17.74 6.14
N PRO A 267 15.01 16.56 5.70
CA PRO A 267 14.09 16.43 4.58
C PRO A 267 12.81 17.26 4.75
N VAL A 268 12.53 18.14 3.80
CA VAL A 268 11.27 18.89 3.71
C VAL A 268 10.19 17.95 3.18
N ALA A 269 9.36 17.43 4.09
CA ALA A 269 8.22 16.59 3.76
C ALA A 269 7.10 17.42 3.10
N LEU A 270 6.65 17.00 1.92
CA LEU A 270 5.62 17.68 1.15
C LEU A 270 4.29 16.94 1.30
N ARG A 271 3.25 17.61 1.81
CA ARG A 271 1.85 17.13 1.71
C ARG A 271 1.34 17.29 0.28
N ALA A 272 1.96 16.55 -0.62
CA ALA A 272 1.62 16.52 -2.02
C ALA A 272 0.41 15.62 -2.24
N ARG A 273 -0.58 16.13 -2.98
CA ARG A 273 -1.68 15.31 -3.50
C ARG A 273 -1.10 14.27 -4.45
N ASN A 274 -1.71 13.09 -4.48
CA ASN A 274 -1.26 11.96 -5.28
C ASN A 274 0.18 11.48 -4.99
N ARG A 275 0.77 11.83 -3.83
CA ARG A 275 2.11 11.38 -3.37
C ARG A 275 3.24 11.67 -4.37
N LEU A 276 3.09 12.73 -5.15
CA LEU A 276 3.89 12.99 -6.34
C LEU A 276 4.55 14.36 -6.28
N ALA A 277 5.86 14.40 -6.45
CA ALA A 277 6.63 15.61 -6.69
C ALA A 277 7.50 15.44 -7.94
N ILE A 278 7.84 16.56 -8.58
CA ILE A 278 8.43 16.58 -9.91
C ILE A 278 9.59 17.58 -9.95
N ILE A 279 10.72 17.11 -10.45
CA ILE A 279 11.94 17.90 -10.70
C ILE A 279 11.87 18.45 -12.12
N GLU A 280 11.95 19.77 -12.32
CA GLU A 280 11.98 20.39 -13.66
C GLU A 280 13.41 20.77 -14.07
N SER A 281 13.96 20.06 -15.06
CA SER A 281 15.19 20.44 -15.75
C SER A 281 14.90 21.34 -16.95
N ASN A 282 15.94 21.94 -17.54
CA ASN A 282 15.78 22.88 -18.65
C ASN A 282 15.13 22.27 -19.91
N ASN A 283 15.16 20.94 -20.08
CA ASN A 283 14.71 20.23 -21.29
C ASN A 283 13.76 19.04 -20.99
N GLY A 284 13.21 18.95 -19.78
CA GLY A 284 12.34 17.84 -19.37
C GLY A 284 12.04 17.84 -17.87
N SER A 285 11.48 16.75 -17.35
CA SER A 285 11.23 16.60 -15.92
C SER A 285 11.34 15.16 -15.42
N LEU A 286 11.68 15.01 -14.15
CA LEU A 286 11.76 13.73 -13.44
C LEU A 286 10.74 13.72 -12.30
N ALA A 287 9.65 12.98 -12.48
CA ALA A 287 8.70 12.71 -11.41
C ALA A 287 9.23 11.63 -10.46
N TYR A 288 8.90 11.72 -9.17
CA TYR A 288 9.22 10.72 -8.16
C TYR A 288 8.03 10.49 -7.22
N PHE A 289 7.73 9.22 -6.94
CA PHE A 289 6.53 8.78 -6.23
C PHE A 289 6.69 7.35 -5.67
N PRO A 290 5.89 6.96 -4.65
CA PRO A 290 5.93 5.61 -4.07
C PRO A 290 5.11 4.59 -4.87
N PRO A 291 5.29 3.27 -4.66
CA PRO A 291 4.30 2.25 -5.02
C PRO A 291 2.89 2.63 -4.48
N PRO A 292 1.81 2.58 -5.29
CA PRO A 292 0.55 3.24 -4.93
C PRO A 292 -0.10 2.77 -3.63
N HIS A 293 -0.06 1.46 -3.35
CA HIS A 293 -0.66 0.84 -2.16
C HIS A 293 0.37 0.14 -1.27
N LYS A 294 1.34 -0.57 -1.86
CA LYS A 294 2.37 -1.29 -1.06
C LYS A 294 3.32 -0.40 -0.27
N PHE A 295 3.34 0.92 -0.50
CA PHE A 295 4.09 1.86 0.34
C PHE A 295 3.33 2.26 1.62
N PHE A 296 2.14 1.72 1.86
CA PHE A 296 1.28 2.11 2.96
C PHE A 296 1.06 0.90 3.89
N PHE A 297 1.54 1.03 5.13
CA PHE A 297 1.04 0.22 6.23
C PHE A 297 -0.33 0.74 6.66
N ALA A 298 -1.24 -0.17 7.05
CA ALA A 298 -2.50 0.22 7.66
C ALA A 298 -2.28 1.12 8.89
N ARG A 299 -3.25 2.04 9.06
CA ARG A 299 -3.38 3.03 10.12
C ARG A 299 -4.88 3.24 10.31
N GLU A 300 -5.37 3.54 11.50
CA GLU A 300 -6.79 3.93 11.72
C GLU A 300 -7.10 5.35 11.19
N ILE A 301 -6.08 6.10 10.75
CA ILE A 301 -6.15 7.48 10.24
C ILE A 301 -5.43 7.56 8.89
N GLU A 302 -6.00 8.26 7.90
CA GLU A 302 -5.48 8.32 6.51
C GLU A 302 -4.81 9.66 6.16
N LEU A 303 -4.47 10.47 7.15
CA LEU A 303 -3.83 11.78 6.97
C LEU A 303 -2.61 11.70 6.04
N ASN A 304 -2.48 12.67 5.14
CA ASN A 304 -1.29 12.83 4.30
C ASN A 304 -0.10 13.31 5.16
N LEU A 305 0.74 12.36 5.60
CA LEU A 305 1.97 12.64 6.38
C LEU A 305 3.15 13.12 5.52
N GLY A 306 2.89 13.53 4.28
CA GLY A 306 3.85 14.02 3.31
C GLY A 306 4.81 12.96 2.81
N TYR A 307 4.36 12.12 1.87
CA TYR A 307 5.08 10.92 1.42
C TYR A 307 6.22 11.15 0.43
N VAL A 308 6.37 12.37 -0.09
CA VAL A 308 7.50 12.81 -0.93
C VAL A 308 8.24 13.97 -0.27
N TRP A 309 9.53 14.11 -0.55
CA TRP A 309 10.40 15.11 0.08
C TRP A 309 11.43 15.70 -0.90
N PHE A 310 12.00 16.86 -0.50
CA PHE A 310 13.28 17.35 -1.00
C PHE A 310 14.16 17.82 0.17
N ARG A 311 15.48 17.92 -0.03
CA ARG A 311 16.42 18.57 0.90
C ARG A 311 17.47 19.30 0.09
N LYS A 312 17.58 20.63 0.21
CA LYS A 312 18.74 21.37 -0.30
C LYS A 312 19.94 21.01 0.56
N ASP A 313 20.94 20.35 -0.03
CA ASP A 313 22.09 19.78 0.69
C ASP A 313 23.25 20.78 0.81
N ASP A 314 23.50 21.57 -0.24
CA ASP A 314 24.47 22.66 -0.25
C ASP A 314 23.99 23.83 -1.12
N ALA A 315 24.85 24.80 -1.43
CA ALA A 315 24.48 25.94 -2.28
C ALA A 315 24.03 25.53 -3.71
N ASN A 316 24.60 24.44 -4.23
CA ASN A 316 24.52 23.97 -5.62
C ASN A 316 23.81 22.62 -5.77
N THR A 317 23.54 21.88 -4.70
CA THR A 317 22.93 20.52 -4.78
C THR A 317 21.74 20.28 -3.87
N PHE A 318 20.89 19.34 -4.27
CA PHE A 318 19.77 18.84 -3.48
C PHE A 318 19.51 17.34 -3.67
N SER A 319 18.72 16.79 -2.75
CA SER A 319 18.25 15.41 -2.68
C SER A 319 16.72 15.37 -2.75
N ALA A 320 16.16 14.30 -3.29
CA ALA A 320 14.71 14.13 -3.43
C ALA A 320 14.30 12.65 -3.43
N GLY A 321 13.09 12.34 -2.96
CA GLY A 321 12.57 10.97 -2.93
C GLY A 321 11.27 10.80 -2.15
N VAL A 322 11.01 9.58 -1.72
CA VAL A 322 9.85 9.16 -0.91
C VAL A 322 10.21 8.92 0.55
N ARG A 323 9.24 9.08 1.46
CA ARG A 323 9.42 8.92 2.91
C ARG A 323 8.17 8.41 3.63
N HIS A 324 8.40 7.74 4.75
CA HIS A 324 7.39 7.47 5.78
C HIS A 324 7.59 8.41 6.99
N GLY A 325 6.48 8.79 7.65
CA GLY A 325 6.49 9.54 8.91
C GLY A 325 7.19 8.79 10.05
N ASP A 326 7.58 9.48 11.12
CA ASP A 326 8.14 8.87 12.35
C ASP A 326 7.06 8.43 13.36
N ARG A 327 5.84 8.95 13.17
CA ARG A 327 4.65 8.76 14.00
C ARG A 327 3.42 9.15 13.17
N GLU A 328 2.24 8.83 13.69
CA GLU A 328 0.96 9.36 13.21
C GLU A 328 0.69 10.78 13.75
N GLU A 329 -0.22 11.50 13.10
CA GLU A 329 -0.79 12.77 13.57
C GLU A 329 -2.28 12.61 13.94
N GLY A 330 -2.78 13.42 14.87
CA GLY A 330 -4.21 13.40 15.21
C GLY A 330 -5.06 14.00 14.10
N TYR A 331 -6.12 13.28 13.68
CA TYR A 331 -7.13 13.83 12.78
C TYR A 331 -7.90 15.00 13.44
N ARG A 332 -8.57 15.84 12.62
CA ARG A 332 -9.38 16.96 13.12
C ARG A 332 -10.65 16.43 13.79
N PRO A 333 -10.88 16.61 15.10
CA PRO A 333 -12.14 16.21 15.72
C PRO A 333 -13.32 17.05 15.19
N TYR A 334 -14.54 16.65 15.56
CA TYR A 334 -15.79 17.38 15.32
C TYR A 334 -16.58 17.49 16.63
N GLY A 335 -17.59 18.37 16.70
CA GLY A 335 -18.52 18.48 17.83
C GLY A 335 -18.97 19.91 18.14
N VAL A 336 -19.96 20.04 19.02
CA VAL A 336 -20.58 21.33 19.41
C VAL A 336 -20.33 21.74 20.86
N SER A 337 -19.55 20.96 21.61
CA SER A 337 -19.17 21.28 23.00
C SER A 337 -17.77 20.80 23.35
N ASP A 338 -17.11 21.47 24.30
CA ASP A 338 -15.79 21.08 24.82
C ASP A 338 -15.79 19.64 25.35
N ALA A 339 -16.90 19.16 25.92
CA ALA A 339 -17.02 17.79 26.42
C ALA A 339 -16.92 16.75 25.28
N GLN A 340 -17.67 16.95 24.20
CA GLN A 340 -17.64 16.07 23.02
C GLN A 340 -16.31 16.18 22.26
N TRP A 341 -15.78 17.40 22.13
CA TRP A 341 -14.47 17.64 21.56
C TRP A 341 -13.38 16.88 22.34
N ASN A 342 -13.40 16.95 23.68
CA ASN A 342 -12.46 16.22 24.52
C ASN A 342 -12.63 14.68 24.45
N LYS A 343 -13.86 14.15 24.34
CA LYS A 343 -14.10 12.71 24.03
C LYS A 343 -13.33 12.31 22.77
N ARG A 344 -13.55 13.02 21.67
CA ARG A 344 -13.03 12.67 20.33
C ARG A 344 -11.54 12.98 20.17
N VAL A 345 -11.03 14.05 20.81
CA VAL A 345 -9.57 14.32 20.92
C VAL A 345 -8.86 13.18 21.65
N SER A 346 -9.47 12.60 22.70
CA SER A 346 -8.87 11.48 23.43
C SER A 346 -8.69 10.25 22.53
N GLN A 347 -9.73 9.90 21.77
CA GLN A 347 -9.72 8.81 20.79
C GLN A 347 -8.75 9.08 19.62
N ALA A 348 -8.80 10.26 19.02
CA ALA A 348 -7.86 10.67 17.97
C ALA A 348 -6.39 10.63 18.43
N ARG A 349 -6.13 10.88 19.72
CA ARG A 349 -4.80 10.77 20.33
C ARG A 349 -4.39 9.33 20.63
N SER A 350 -5.29 8.42 21.02
CA SER A 350 -4.91 7.02 21.24
C SER A 350 -4.48 6.37 19.94
N PHE A 351 -5.22 6.59 18.85
CA PHE A 351 -4.79 6.25 17.48
C PHE A 351 -3.41 6.85 17.18
N ALA A 352 -3.25 8.18 17.27
CA ALA A 352 -2.02 8.85 16.86
C ALA A 352 -0.77 8.49 17.70
N GLN A 353 -0.93 7.95 18.91
CA GLN A 353 0.19 7.58 19.79
C GLN A 353 0.59 6.10 19.68
N ALA A 354 -0.34 5.21 19.32
CA ALA A 354 -0.16 3.76 19.39
C ALA A 354 -0.53 2.98 18.11
N ASN A 355 -1.27 3.55 17.18
CA ASN A 355 -1.62 2.94 15.90
C ASN A 355 -0.63 3.42 14.80
N PHE A 356 0.60 2.90 14.83
CA PHE A 356 1.61 3.23 13.81
C PHE A 356 2.59 2.06 13.59
N ALA A 357 2.01 0.92 13.20
CA ALA A 357 2.66 -0.40 13.22
C ALA A 357 4.01 -0.48 12.49
N LEU A 358 4.19 0.29 11.41
CA LEU A 358 5.26 0.09 10.42
C LEU A 358 5.26 -1.32 9.77
N TYR A 359 6.19 -1.57 8.86
CA TYR A 359 6.37 -2.89 8.25
C TYR A 359 6.94 -3.91 9.24
N ASN A 360 6.51 -5.15 9.11
CA ASN A 360 7.19 -6.32 9.63
C ASN A 360 8.47 -6.61 8.83
N ALA A 361 9.54 -7.02 9.52
CA ALA A 361 10.64 -7.75 8.91
C ALA A 361 10.92 -9.04 9.70
N PRO A 362 10.25 -10.17 9.36
CA PRO A 362 10.57 -11.45 9.95
C PRO A 362 11.99 -11.92 9.56
N PRO A 363 12.72 -12.64 10.42
CA PRO A 363 14.06 -13.14 10.13
C PRO A 363 14.15 -13.89 8.80
N GLY A 364 15.26 -13.70 8.08
CA GLY A 364 15.55 -14.33 6.79
C GLY A 364 14.79 -13.76 5.59
N THR A 365 13.78 -12.90 5.78
CA THR A 365 12.89 -12.44 4.70
C THR A 365 13.46 -11.28 3.88
N TRP A 366 13.30 -11.36 2.56
CA TRP A 366 13.76 -10.32 1.62
C TRP A 366 12.77 -9.16 1.54
N GLN A 367 12.99 -8.15 2.36
CA GLN A 367 12.24 -6.89 2.34
C GLN A 367 12.57 -6.06 1.10
N ARG A 368 11.55 -5.43 0.51
CA ARG A 368 11.63 -4.58 -0.70
C ARG A 368 11.31 -3.13 -0.37
N MET A 369 12.31 -2.26 -0.48
CA MET A 369 12.20 -0.84 -0.16
C MET A 369 12.33 -0.04 -1.45
N ALA A 370 11.21 0.46 -1.99
CA ALA A 370 11.09 0.92 -3.37
C ALA A 370 10.76 2.41 -3.53
N VAL A 371 11.24 2.99 -4.62
CA VAL A 371 10.81 4.29 -5.16
C VAL A 371 10.69 4.19 -6.68
N TYR A 372 9.66 4.84 -7.24
CA TYR A 372 9.49 4.97 -8.69
C TYR A 372 9.89 6.37 -9.16
N TYR A 373 10.53 6.40 -10.33
CA TYR A 373 10.80 7.60 -11.12
C TYR A 373 10.09 7.50 -12.47
N TYR A 374 9.64 8.64 -13.01
CA TYR A 374 9.14 8.74 -14.37
C TYR A 374 9.89 9.84 -15.12
N LEU A 375 10.64 9.46 -16.15
CA LEU A 375 11.57 10.31 -16.91
C LEU A 375 10.83 10.93 -18.10
N SER A 376 10.63 12.25 -18.12
CA SER A 376 9.73 12.90 -19.10
C SER A 376 10.44 13.95 -19.95
N PRO A 377 10.23 13.98 -21.29
CA PRO A 377 10.70 15.06 -22.16
C PRO A 377 9.76 16.28 -22.14
N ALA A 378 8.83 16.36 -21.19
CA ALA A 378 7.83 17.42 -21.05
C ALA A 378 7.95 18.15 -19.69
N ASN A 379 7.19 19.23 -19.53
CA ASN A 379 7.09 19.98 -18.27
C ASN A 379 6.32 19.20 -17.18
N ALA A 380 6.38 19.67 -15.93
CA ALA A 380 5.79 18.98 -14.79
C ALA A 380 4.27 18.75 -14.90
N ARG A 381 3.51 19.60 -15.60
CA ARG A 381 2.06 19.39 -15.75
C ARG A 381 1.75 18.18 -16.61
N ALA A 382 2.39 18.08 -17.78
CA ALA A 382 2.23 16.91 -18.65
C ALA A 382 2.78 15.63 -17.99
N THR A 383 3.88 15.75 -17.25
CA THR A 383 4.46 14.63 -16.48
C THR A 383 3.53 14.19 -15.35
N GLN A 384 2.86 15.10 -14.66
CA GLN A 384 1.82 14.74 -13.67
C GLN A 384 0.71 13.92 -14.34
N THR A 385 0.15 14.39 -15.46
CA THR A 385 -0.90 13.66 -16.18
C THR A 385 -0.45 12.25 -16.59
N ALA A 386 0.80 12.09 -17.03
CA ALA A 386 1.35 10.80 -17.43
C ALA A 386 1.59 9.84 -16.24
N VAL A 387 1.95 10.36 -15.06
CA VAL A 387 2.07 9.54 -13.83
C VAL A 387 0.70 9.19 -13.26
N LEU A 388 -0.23 10.15 -13.19
CA LEU A 388 -1.58 9.92 -12.67
C LEU A 388 -2.39 8.92 -13.51
N ALA A 389 -2.06 8.73 -14.78
CA ALA A 389 -2.65 7.65 -15.59
C ALA A 389 -2.48 6.27 -14.92
N PHE A 390 -1.39 6.04 -14.17
CA PHE A 390 -1.15 4.75 -13.51
C PHE A 390 -2.14 4.42 -12.38
N THR A 391 -2.73 5.42 -11.72
CA THR A 391 -3.77 5.22 -10.67
C THR A 391 -5.15 5.72 -11.13
N HIS A 392 -5.32 5.94 -12.44
CA HIS A 392 -6.48 6.61 -13.04
C HIS A 392 -6.83 7.99 -12.43
N GLY A 393 -5.85 8.68 -11.83
CA GLY A 393 -6.04 9.94 -11.09
C GLY A 393 -6.29 9.78 -9.59
N ASP A 394 -5.90 8.64 -9.01
CA ASP A 394 -6.37 8.14 -7.71
C ASP A 394 -7.91 8.01 -7.70
N THR A 395 -8.43 7.25 -8.67
CA THR A 395 -9.88 7.03 -8.87
C THR A 395 -10.14 5.58 -9.31
N TYR A 396 -11.16 4.93 -8.75
CA TYR A 396 -11.57 3.60 -9.16
C TYR A 396 -12.38 3.67 -10.48
N LYS A 397 -11.82 3.10 -11.55
CA LYS A 397 -12.38 3.17 -12.91
C LYS A 397 -13.71 2.41 -13.03
N ARG A 398 -14.82 3.14 -13.21
CA ARG A 398 -16.17 2.59 -13.50
C ARG A 398 -16.12 1.51 -14.60
N LEU A 399 -16.54 0.29 -14.27
CA LEU A 399 -16.68 -0.82 -15.22
C LEU A 399 -18.15 -1.08 -15.58
N PRO A 400 -18.49 -1.30 -16.87
CA PRO A 400 -19.85 -1.66 -17.27
C PRO A 400 -20.34 -2.93 -16.56
N GLY A 401 -21.54 -2.88 -15.99
CA GLY A 401 -22.14 -4.00 -15.25
C GLY A 401 -21.71 -4.12 -13.78
N TYR A 402 -20.83 -3.25 -13.29
CA TYR A 402 -20.33 -3.25 -11.91
C TYR A 402 -20.62 -1.93 -11.17
N GLN A 403 -20.71 -1.99 -9.85
CA GLN A 403 -20.65 -0.86 -8.92
C GLN A 403 -19.38 -0.99 -8.05
N VAL A 404 -18.83 0.14 -7.59
CA VAL A 404 -17.62 0.20 -6.75
C VAL A 404 -18.06 0.36 -5.29
N ALA A 405 -17.93 -0.71 -4.53
CA ALA A 405 -18.38 -0.81 -3.15
C ALA A 405 -17.23 -0.89 -2.15
N VAL A 406 -17.38 -0.18 -1.04
CA VAL A 406 -16.47 -0.22 0.11
C VAL A 406 -17.24 -0.57 1.38
N SER A 407 -16.56 -1.17 2.35
CA SER A 407 -17.14 -1.49 3.66
C SER A 407 -16.24 -1.05 4.81
N HIS A 408 -16.83 -0.96 6.00
CA HIS A 408 -16.14 -0.76 7.27
C HIS A 408 -15.43 0.59 7.39
N PHE A 409 -16.18 1.59 7.87
CA PHE A 409 -15.67 2.90 8.26
C PHE A 409 -16.42 3.39 9.50
N HIS A 410 -15.68 4.02 10.41
CA HIS A 410 -16.22 4.68 11.59
C HIS A 410 -16.20 6.19 11.34
N THR A 411 -17.24 6.66 10.67
CA THR A 411 -17.47 8.08 10.44
C THR A 411 -18.24 8.76 11.57
N HIS A 412 -18.79 7.97 12.50
CA HIS A 412 -19.64 8.43 13.60
C HIS A 412 -20.82 9.29 13.08
N PHE A 413 -21.44 8.86 11.98
CA PHE A 413 -22.35 9.68 11.18
C PHE A 413 -23.61 10.10 11.96
N ASN A 414 -24.09 9.23 12.85
CA ASN A 414 -25.18 9.54 13.77
C ASN A 414 -24.82 10.72 14.71
N GLU A 415 -23.60 10.72 15.28
CA GLU A 415 -23.12 11.81 16.14
C GLU A 415 -22.92 13.09 15.33
N MET A 416 -22.37 13.02 14.11
CA MET A 416 -22.16 14.19 13.24
C MET A 416 -23.47 14.93 12.91
N LEU A 417 -24.53 14.19 12.56
CA LEU A 417 -25.83 14.79 12.22
C LEU A 417 -26.59 15.27 13.47
N SER A 418 -26.47 14.55 14.58
CA SER A 418 -27.08 14.92 15.87
C SER A 418 -26.46 16.21 16.42
N ASP A 419 -25.12 16.32 16.39
CA ASP A 419 -24.40 17.53 16.81
C ASP A 419 -24.74 18.74 15.94
N ALA A 420 -24.92 18.53 14.62
CA ALA A 420 -25.35 19.60 13.71
C ALA A 420 -26.82 20.02 13.88
N GLY A 421 -27.63 19.26 14.64
CA GLY A 421 -29.06 19.48 14.80
C GLY A 421 -29.88 19.29 13.53
N THR A 422 -29.31 18.70 12.47
CA THR A 422 -30.00 18.47 11.19
C THR A 422 -29.35 17.36 10.37
N ILE A 423 -30.18 16.54 9.73
CA ILE A 423 -29.76 15.52 8.77
C ILE A 423 -29.32 16.09 7.40
N ASP A 424 -29.49 17.39 7.16
CA ASP A 424 -29.00 18.07 5.94
C ASP A 424 -27.51 18.48 5.99
N ALA A 425 -26.87 18.38 7.16
CA ALA A 425 -25.47 18.72 7.35
C ALA A 425 -24.58 17.85 6.45
N GLN A 426 -23.74 18.48 5.61
CA GLN A 426 -22.87 17.77 4.68
C GLN A 426 -21.63 17.20 5.40
N PRO A 427 -21.51 15.87 5.59
CA PRO A 427 -20.33 15.29 6.21
C PRO A 427 -19.10 15.38 5.29
N THR A 428 -17.92 15.53 5.88
CA THR A 428 -16.65 15.72 5.16
C THR A 428 -16.20 14.50 4.35
N TRP A 429 -16.76 13.32 4.63
CA TRP A 429 -16.39 12.05 4.00
C TRP A 429 -17.08 11.75 2.66
N LEU A 430 -18.27 12.29 2.42
CA LEU A 430 -18.98 12.14 1.14
C LEU A 430 -18.17 12.60 -0.08
N PRO A 431 -17.58 13.83 -0.10
CA PRO A 431 -16.77 14.25 -1.24
C PRO A 431 -15.50 13.40 -1.40
N VAL A 432 -14.99 12.77 -0.35
CA VAL A 432 -13.85 11.83 -0.45
C VAL A 432 -14.28 10.63 -1.27
N PHE A 433 -15.25 9.83 -0.80
CA PHE A 433 -15.69 8.62 -1.49
C PHE A 433 -16.17 8.89 -2.92
N ARG A 434 -17.00 9.93 -3.13
CA ARG A 434 -17.46 10.33 -4.47
C ARG A 434 -16.29 10.74 -5.39
N SER A 435 -15.24 11.39 -4.87
CA SER A 435 -14.07 11.75 -5.68
C SER A 435 -13.18 10.56 -6.06
N LEU A 436 -13.23 9.47 -5.28
CA LEU A 436 -12.55 8.21 -5.61
C LEU A 436 -13.36 7.35 -6.60
N GLY A 437 -14.58 7.73 -6.99
CA GLY A 437 -15.45 6.93 -7.85
C GLY A 437 -16.16 5.77 -7.14
N ILE A 438 -16.18 5.78 -5.80
CA ILE A 438 -16.97 4.85 -4.97
C ILE A 438 -18.44 5.24 -5.08
N ASN A 439 -19.32 4.26 -5.22
CA ASN A 439 -20.78 4.50 -5.30
C ASN A 439 -21.66 3.57 -4.43
N ILE A 440 -21.06 2.66 -3.66
CA ILE A 440 -21.71 1.99 -2.52
C ILE A 440 -20.80 2.12 -1.30
N ALA A 441 -21.31 2.65 -0.19
CA ALA A 441 -20.63 2.70 1.10
C ALA A 441 -21.41 1.87 2.14
N MET A 442 -20.85 0.73 2.53
CA MET A 442 -21.37 -0.14 3.60
C MET A 442 -20.73 0.28 4.92
N MET A 443 -21.41 1.17 5.64
CA MET A 443 -20.88 1.82 6.85
C MET A 443 -20.78 0.83 8.03
N SER A 444 -20.00 1.18 9.06
CA SER A 444 -19.87 0.36 10.28
C SER A 444 -19.70 1.20 11.55
N ASP A 445 -20.50 2.27 11.67
CA ASP A 445 -20.62 3.07 12.89
C ASP A 445 -21.25 2.26 14.06
N PHE A 446 -21.36 2.86 15.24
CA PHE A 446 -21.63 2.24 16.56
C PHE A 446 -20.47 1.44 17.16
N HIS A 447 -19.22 1.75 16.77
CA HIS A 447 -18.01 1.15 17.36
C HIS A 447 -17.22 2.20 18.18
N GLY A 448 -17.74 2.51 19.37
CA GLY A 448 -17.24 3.58 20.25
C GLY A 448 -17.97 4.93 20.11
N ASP A 449 -18.88 5.04 19.14
CA ASP A 449 -19.79 6.17 18.92
C ASP A 449 -21.26 5.82 19.24
N GLY A 450 -22.07 6.86 19.47
CA GLY A 450 -23.47 6.72 19.86
C GLY A 450 -23.67 5.96 21.18
N HIS A 451 -24.85 5.36 21.35
CA HIS A 451 -25.25 4.59 22.53
C HIS A 451 -25.27 3.08 22.22
N ALA A 452 -24.17 2.54 21.69
CA ALA A 452 -24.08 1.15 21.21
C ALA A 452 -24.60 0.11 22.22
N THR A 453 -24.36 0.31 23.53
CA THR A 453 -24.75 -0.60 24.62
C THR A 453 -26.09 -0.27 25.31
N ASP A 454 -26.89 0.66 24.78
CA ASP A 454 -28.26 0.87 25.27
C ASP A 454 -29.24 -0.18 24.71
N ALA A 455 -30.21 -0.58 25.52
CA ALA A 455 -31.18 -1.63 25.21
C ALA A 455 -32.44 -1.13 24.46
N GLY A 456 -32.33 -0.01 23.74
CA GLY A 456 -33.37 0.49 22.83
C GLY A 456 -33.56 2.01 22.81
N PRO A 457 -34.02 2.65 23.91
CA PRO A 457 -34.56 4.02 23.86
C PRO A 457 -33.62 5.10 23.29
N LEU A 458 -32.32 5.04 23.60
CA LEU A 458 -31.30 5.94 23.05
C LEU A 458 -30.73 5.36 21.74
N ARG A 459 -30.39 4.08 21.73
CA ARG A 459 -29.78 3.41 20.57
C ARG A 459 -30.66 3.46 19.32
N PHE A 460 -31.98 3.34 19.46
CA PHE A 460 -32.94 3.47 18.36
C PHE A 460 -33.12 4.92 17.91
N ALA A 461 -32.89 5.91 18.78
CA ALA A 461 -32.88 7.32 18.37
C ALA A 461 -31.64 7.62 17.52
N ASP A 462 -30.47 7.13 17.93
CA ASP A 462 -29.24 7.24 17.13
C ASP A 462 -29.37 6.49 15.79
N GLN A 463 -29.92 5.27 15.81
CA GLN A 463 -30.18 4.49 14.58
C GLN A 463 -31.17 5.19 13.66
N GLN A 464 -32.22 5.85 14.16
CA GLN A 464 -33.13 6.65 13.33
C GLN A 464 -32.38 7.77 12.61
N THR A 465 -31.57 8.55 13.34
CA THR A 465 -30.73 9.62 12.76
C THR A 465 -29.74 9.06 11.74
N TYR A 466 -29.13 7.91 12.01
CA TYR A 466 -28.22 7.20 11.10
C TYR A 466 -28.93 6.76 9.81
N PHE A 467 -30.11 6.15 9.92
CA PHE A 467 -30.87 5.65 8.77
C PHE A 467 -31.41 6.79 7.92
N ASP A 468 -31.94 7.86 8.54
CA ASP A 468 -32.38 9.07 7.84
C ASP A 468 -31.22 9.84 7.21
N GLY A 469 -30.04 9.84 7.84
CA GLY A 469 -28.80 10.36 7.28
C GLY A 469 -28.34 9.58 6.05
N CYS A 470 -28.26 8.25 6.16
CA CYS A 470 -27.93 7.37 5.03
C CYS A 470 -28.93 7.56 3.88
N ARG A 471 -30.22 7.75 4.18
CA ARG A 471 -31.27 8.05 3.20
C ARG A 471 -31.10 9.43 2.55
N ARG A 472 -30.84 10.47 3.34
CA ARG A 472 -30.74 11.87 2.89
C ARG A 472 -29.54 12.11 1.99
N HIS A 473 -28.42 11.43 2.24
CA HIS A 473 -27.16 11.64 1.51
C HIS A 473 -26.88 10.58 0.42
N SER A 474 -27.76 9.57 0.31
CA SER A 474 -27.83 8.71 -0.88
C SER A 474 -28.48 9.43 -2.07
N ASP A 475 -28.08 9.07 -3.28
CA ASP A 475 -28.60 9.60 -4.55
C ASP A 475 -28.48 8.52 -5.65
N LYS A 476 -28.98 8.80 -6.85
CA LYS A 476 -29.03 7.91 -8.03
C LYS A 476 -27.68 7.32 -8.44
N GLU A 477 -26.56 7.96 -8.06
CA GLU A 477 -25.20 7.49 -8.32
C GLU A 477 -24.38 7.25 -7.05
N PHE A 478 -24.99 7.23 -5.85
CA PHE A 478 -24.28 6.97 -4.60
C PHE A 478 -25.21 6.39 -3.52
N LEU A 479 -25.00 5.14 -3.08
CA LEU A 479 -25.78 4.49 -2.02
C LEU A 479 -24.97 4.42 -0.71
N ILE A 480 -25.55 4.91 0.38
CA ILE A 480 -25.07 4.69 1.74
C ILE A 480 -25.94 3.62 2.38
N MET A 481 -25.32 2.53 2.81
CA MET A 481 -25.98 1.46 3.55
C MET A 481 -25.60 1.55 5.03
N PRO A 482 -26.57 1.59 5.96
CA PRO A 482 -26.27 1.45 7.37
C PRO A 482 -25.82 0.02 7.67
N GLY A 483 -24.66 -0.09 8.29
CA GLY A 483 -24.13 -1.29 8.93
C GLY A 483 -23.42 -0.91 10.22
N GLU A 484 -22.85 -1.90 10.88
CA GLU A 484 -22.26 -1.79 12.23
C GLU A 484 -21.06 -2.74 12.35
N GLU A 485 -20.14 -2.46 13.27
CA GLU A 485 -19.10 -3.41 13.71
C GLU A 485 -19.34 -3.85 15.17
N PRO A 486 -20.18 -4.86 15.44
CA PRO A 486 -20.31 -5.41 16.79
C PRO A 486 -19.15 -6.34 17.15
N ASP A 487 -18.94 -6.48 18.45
CA ASP A 487 -18.04 -7.42 19.12
C ASP A 487 -18.81 -8.38 20.08
N ALA A 488 -20.14 -8.40 20.00
CA ALA A 488 -21.02 -8.90 21.06
C ALA A 488 -21.16 -10.43 21.17
N PHE A 489 -21.56 -11.14 20.10
CA PHE A 489 -21.96 -12.56 20.21
C PHE A 489 -21.35 -13.53 19.19
N PHE A 490 -20.86 -13.07 18.03
CA PHE A 490 -20.17 -13.95 17.07
C PHE A 490 -18.65 -14.07 17.27
N GLY A 491 -18.07 -13.34 18.24
CA GLY A 491 -16.67 -13.50 18.64
C GLY A 491 -15.66 -12.80 17.71
N GLY A 492 -14.67 -12.15 18.32
CA GLY A 492 -13.90 -11.11 17.65
C GLY A 492 -14.81 -9.94 17.24
N HIS A 493 -14.35 -9.08 16.35
CA HIS A 493 -15.20 -8.06 15.74
C HIS A 493 -15.72 -8.55 14.38
N TYR A 494 -16.90 -8.12 13.99
CA TYR A 494 -17.52 -8.49 12.72
C TYR A 494 -18.31 -7.34 12.12
N THR A 495 -18.30 -7.15 10.81
CA THR A 495 -19.18 -6.18 10.15
C THR A 495 -20.52 -6.83 9.82
N MET A 496 -21.62 -6.18 10.18
CA MET A 496 -22.99 -6.61 9.87
C MET A 496 -23.74 -5.59 9.00
N VAL A 497 -24.45 -6.07 7.97
CA VAL A 497 -25.26 -5.26 7.03
C VAL A 497 -26.61 -5.92 6.72
N PHE A 498 -27.62 -5.10 6.47
CA PHE A 498 -28.99 -5.54 6.19
C PHE A 498 -29.49 -5.03 4.81
N PRO A 499 -30.42 -5.74 4.13
CA PRO A 499 -30.94 -5.36 2.80
C PRO A 499 -31.98 -4.22 2.84
N LYS A 500 -32.06 -3.54 3.98
CA LYS A 500 -32.89 -2.40 4.38
C LYS A 500 -32.41 -1.94 5.78
N PRO A 501 -32.79 -0.77 6.31
CA PRO A 501 -32.61 -0.46 7.72
C PRO A 501 -33.33 -1.44 8.66
N VAL A 502 -32.73 -1.73 9.82
CA VAL A 502 -33.26 -2.63 10.88
C VAL A 502 -32.90 -2.05 12.25
N PHE A 503 -33.90 -1.80 13.10
CA PHE A 503 -33.68 -1.35 14.47
C PHE A 503 -33.33 -2.54 15.37
N TRP A 504 -32.19 -2.46 16.06
CA TRP A 504 -31.70 -3.56 16.88
C TRP A 504 -30.74 -3.14 17.99
N SER A 505 -30.80 -3.76 19.16
CA SER A 505 -29.81 -3.66 20.23
C SER A 505 -29.14 -5.02 20.50
N HIS A 506 -27.84 -5.02 20.78
CA HIS A 506 -27.10 -6.19 21.31
C HIS A 506 -27.12 -6.25 22.86
N VAL A 507 -28.00 -5.46 23.49
CA VAL A 507 -28.28 -5.49 24.93
C VAL A 507 -29.78 -5.66 25.13
N ARG A 508 -30.17 -6.52 26.06
CA ARG A 508 -31.55 -6.84 26.45
C ARG A 508 -31.71 -6.63 27.97
N LYS A 509 -32.78 -5.95 28.38
CA LYS A 509 -33.19 -5.80 29.79
C LYS A 509 -33.89 -7.07 30.31
N GLU A 510 -33.87 -7.28 31.62
CA GLU A 510 -34.66 -8.35 32.24
C GLU A 510 -36.15 -8.24 31.87
N GLY A 511 -36.75 -9.36 31.44
CA GLY A 511 -38.14 -9.41 30.96
C GLY A 511 -38.42 -8.88 29.55
N GLN A 512 -37.45 -8.23 28.89
CA GLN A 512 -37.59 -7.73 27.52
C GLN A 512 -37.58 -8.89 26.51
N THR A 513 -38.36 -8.79 25.43
CA THR A 513 -38.52 -9.86 24.43
C THR A 513 -37.40 -9.84 23.37
N PHE A 514 -37.35 -10.84 22.49
CA PHE A 514 -36.37 -10.89 21.39
C PHE A 514 -36.71 -9.94 20.24
N GLU A 515 -37.97 -9.91 19.82
CA GLU A 515 -38.50 -8.94 18.86
C GLU A 515 -39.87 -8.45 19.32
N GLU A 516 -40.10 -7.14 19.19
CA GLU A 516 -41.38 -6.49 19.50
C GLU A 516 -41.71 -5.40 18.47
N ASN A 517 -42.94 -4.87 18.54
CA ASN A 517 -43.35 -3.71 17.75
C ASN A 517 -43.35 -2.48 18.65
N ASP A 518 -42.25 -1.73 18.64
CA ASP A 518 -42.13 -0.44 19.29
C ASP A 518 -43.09 0.57 18.63
N PRO A 519 -43.82 1.40 19.40
CA PRO A 519 -44.85 2.30 18.86
C PRO A 519 -44.31 3.47 18.04
N LYS A 520 -42.99 3.73 18.04
CA LYS A 520 -42.31 4.76 17.25
C LYS A 520 -41.50 4.16 16.10
N TYR A 521 -40.73 3.10 16.35
CA TYR A 521 -39.79 2.52 15.39
C TYR A 521 -40.32 1.31 14.62
N GLY A 522 -41.49 0.76 15.00
CA GLY A 522 -42.06 -0.44 14.41
C GLY A 522 -41.35 -1.70 14.90
N LYS A 523 -41.04 -2.64 14.01
CA LYS A 523 -40.38 -3.89 14.42
C LYS A 523 -38.95 -3.63 14.87
N VAL A 524 -38.65 -3.96 16.13
CA VAL A 524 -37.33 -3.82 16.76
C VAL A 524 -36.81 -5.17 17.25
N TYR A 525 -35.49 -5.28 17.39
CA TYR A 525 -34.79 -6.43 17.93
C TYR A 525 -34.01 -6.10 19.21
N HIS A 526 -34.02 -7.01 20.18
CA HIS A 526 -33.20 -6.92 21.39
C HIS A 526 -32.44 -8.23 21.56
N VAL A 527 -31.32 -8.37 20.87
CA VAL A 527 -30.50 -9.59 20.84
C VAL A 527 -29.78 -9.76 22.18
N GLY A 528 -29.86 -10.96 22.77
CA GLY A 528 -29.16 -11.33 23.99
C GLY A 528 -28.16 -12.49 23.85
N ASN A 529 -28.09 -13.14 22.67
CA ASN A 529 -27.10 -14.19 22.37
C ASN A 529 -26.95 -14.46 20.86
N ALA A 530 -25.96 -15.27 20.49
CA ALA A 530 -25.62 -15.59 19.10
C ALA A 530 -26.73 -16.34 18.32
N ALA A 531 -27.56 -17.16 18.97
CA ALA A 531 -28.64 -17.87 18.26
C ALA A 531 -29.75 -16.87 17.83
N GLU A 532 -29.97 -15.85 18.65
CA GLU A 532 -30.91 -14.76 18.40
C GLU A 532 -30.38 -13.76 17.36
N GLU A 533 -29.08 -13.43 17.39
CA GLU A 533 -28.46 -12.59 16.35
C GLU A 533 -28.55 -13.26 14.98
N LEU A 534 -28.32 -14.59 14.95
CA LEU A 534 -28.47 -15.41 13.77
C LEU A 534 -29.94 -15.52 13.32
N ALA A 535 -30.89 -15.55 14.25
CA ALA A 535 -32.32 -15.50 13.94
C ALA A 535 -32.73 -14.15 13.32
N MET A 536 -32.26 -13.02 13.87
CA MET A 536 -32.47 -11.68 13.30
C MET A 536 -31.90 -11.60 11.87
N LEU A 537 -30.66 -12.05 11.66
CA LEU A 537 -30.03 -12.11 10.33
C LEU A 537 -30.82 -12.98 9.33
N ARG A 538 -31.40 -14.10 9.79
CA ARG A 538 -32.26 -14.96 8.97
C ARG A 538 -33.60 -14.29 8.63
N ASN A 539 -34.24 -13.66 9.61
CA ASN A 539 -35.54 -13.01 9.47
C ASN A 539 -35.49 -11.79 8.54
N GLU A 540 -34.54 -10.88 8.78
CA GLU A 540 -34.43 -9.63 8.02
C GLU A 540 -33.52 -9.76 6.78
N GLY A 541 -32.88 -10.91 6.60
CA GLY A 541 -32.14 -11.27 5.40
C GLY A 541 -30.72 -10.68 5.32
N GLY A 542 -30.17 -10.20 6.43
CA GLY A 542 -28.84 -9.59 6.51
C GLY A 542 -27.67 -10.56 6.32
N PHE A 543 -26.46 -9.99 6.38
CA PHE A 543 -25.17 -10.68 6.28
C PHE A 543 -24.15 -10.16 7.28
N VAL A 544 -23.17 -11.00 7.59
CA VAL A 544 -22.06 -10.72 8.49
C VAL A 544 -20.74 -11.30 7.95
N TRP A 545 -19.60 -10.70 8.27
CA TRP A 545 -18.26 -11.25 8.04
C TRP A 545 -17.28 -10.81 9.14
N GLN A 546 -16.22 -11.58 9.40
CA GLN A 546 -15.18 -11.18 10.37
C GLN A 546 -14.52 -9.89 9.91
N ALA A 547 -14.51 -8.87 10.77
CA ALA A 547 -13.69 -7.68 10.59
C ALA A 547 -12.24 -8.02 10.98
N HIS A 548 -11.27 -7.42 10.27
CA HIS A 548 -9.82 -7.57 10.48
C HIS A 548 -9.36 -8.94 11.03
N PRO A 549 -9.68 -10.07 10.36
CA PRO A 549 -9.46 -11.43 10.85
C PRO A 549 -8.00 -11.70 11.27
N ARG A 550 -7.80 -12.48 12.33
CA ARG A 550 -6.49 -12.82 12.93
C ARG A 550 -5.66 -11.64 13.47
N THR A 551 -6.22 -10.43 13.57
CA THR A 551 -5.59 -9.26 14.23
C THR A 551 -6.62 -8.47 15.06
N LYS A 552 -6.20 -7.37 15.72
CA LYS A 552 -7.00 -6.59 16.69
C LYS A 552 -7.75 -7.51 17.67
N GLY A 553 -8.99 -7.20 18.00
CA GLY A 553 -9.89 -8.06 18.77
C GLY A 553 -10.31 -9.36 18.06
N SER A 554 -10.13 -9.45 16.73
CA SER A 554 -10.34 -10.66 15.94
C SER A 554 -9.14 -11.63 15.92
N SER A 555 -8.19 -11.50 16.84
CA SER A 555 -7.06 -12.45 16.96
C SER A 555 -7.54 -13.81 17.49
N GLY A 556 -7.28 -14.88 16.72
CA GLY A 556 -7.84 -16.22 16.96
C GLY A 556 -9.19 -16.49 16.26
N TYR A 557 -9.71 -15.51 15.53
CA TYR A 557 -10.95 -15.60 14.77
C TYR A 557 -10.67 -15.48 13.24
N PRO A 558 -11.40 -16.23 12.39
CA PRO A 558 -12.60 -17.03 12.69
C PRO A 558 -12.34 -18.49 13.14
N GLU A 559 -11.09 -18.89 13.41
CA GLU A 559 -10.76 -20.28 13.77
C GLU A 559 -11.54 -20.79 14.99
N ALA A 560 -11.69 -19.93 16.01
CA ALA A 560 -12.44 -20.24 17.23
C ALA A 560 -13.93 -20.54 17.01
N ILE A 561 -14.53 -20.02 15.92
CA ILE A 561 -15.97 -20.10 15.67
C ILE A 561 -16.33 -20.99 14.48
N ARG A 562 -15.35 -21.59 13.78
CA ARG A 562 -15.58 -22.36 12.55
C ARG A 562 -16.61 -23.51 12.69
N GLU A 563 -16.81 -24.02 13.90
CA GLU A 563 -17.74 -25.11 14.20
C GLU A 563 -19.15 -24.64 14.63
N THR A 564 -19.37 -23.32 14.82
CA THR A 564 -20.64 -22.77 15.32
C THR A 564 -21.73 -22.74 14.24
N GLU A 565 -22.99 -22.62 14.67
CA GLU A 565 -24.12 -22.47 13.75
C GLU A 565 -24.03 -21.17 12.93
N HIS A 566 -23.61 -20.06 13.55
CA HIS A 566 -23.51 -18.78 12.85
C HIS A 566 -22.43 -18.79 11.76
N PHE A 567 -21.23 -19.29 12.05
CA PHE A 567 -20.17 -19.40 11.02
C PHE A 567 -20.59 -20.33 9.88
N ARG A 568 -21.24 -21.46 10.19
CA ARG A 568 -21.70 -22.42 9.19
C ARG A 568 -22.91 -21.92 8.39
N SER A 569 -23.61 -20.88 8.84
CA SER A 569 -24.79 -20.34 8.12
C SER A 569 -24.41 -19.62 6.84
N ASP A 570 -25.37 -19.60 5.92
CA ASP A 570 -25.41 -18.76 4.71
C ASP A 570 -25.49 -17.23 4.97
N ARG A 571 -25.53 -16.83 6.25
CA ARG A 571 -25.52 -15.43 6.69
C ARG A 571 -24.11 -14.89 6.92
N TYR A 572 -23.19 -15.79 7.27
CA TYR A 572 -21.80 -15.44 7.53
C TYR A 572 -21.03 -15.59 6.22
N LEU A 573 -20.76 -14.49 5.51
CA LEU A 573 -20.21 -14.53 4.15
C LEU A 573 -18.69 -14.73 4.09
N GLY A 574 -17.96 -14.56 5.19
CA GLY A 574 -16.51 -14.79 5.23
C GLY A 574 -15.79 -13.81 6.16
N ALA A 575 -14.76 -13.15 5.66
CA ALA A 575 -13.94 -12.23 6.42
C ALA A 575 -13.49 -11.03 5.56
N SER A 576 -12.76 -10.10 6.14
CA SER A 576 -12.31 -8.89 5.45
C SER A 576 -10.90 -8.96 4.84
N TYR A 577 -10.62 -8.02 3.94
CA TYR A 577 -9.35 -7.82 3.26
C TYR A 577 -8.88 -6.37 3.38
N GLN A 578 -7.72 -6.19 4.02
CA GLN A 578 -7.10 -4.89 4.26
C GLN A 578 -5.58 -5.09 4.32
N SER A 579 -4.80 -4.05 3.96
CA SER A 579 -3.33 -4.05 4.01
C SER A 579 -2.81 -3.90 5.46
N LEU A 580 -3.21 -4.83 6.32
CA LEU A 580 -3.01 -4.82 7.77
C LEU A 580 -2.51 -6.19 8.26
N PRO A 581 -1.48 -6.24 9.12
CA PRO A 581 -0.26 -5.45 8.95
C PRO A 581 0.46 -5.84 7.65
N VAL A 582 1.59 -5.20 7.36
CA VAL A 582 2.31 -5.37 6.08
C VAL A 582 3.74 -5.85 6.26
N ASP A 583 4.20 -6.58 5.26
CA ASP A 583 5.52 -7.20 5.17
C ASP A 583 5.98 -7.07 3.70
N GLN A 584 7.08 -6.36 3.42
CA GLN A 584 7.54 -6.13 2.04
C GLN A 584 8.20 -7.38 1.40
N SER A 585 8.28 -8.50 2.14
CA SER A 585 8.71 -9.78 1.58
C SER A 585 7.56 -10.61 1.00
N GLU A 586 6.30 -10.30 1.34
CA GLU A 586 5.15 -10.91 0.69
C GLU A 586 5.07 -10.46 -0.77
N LYS A 587 4.73 -11.36 -1.70
CA LYS A 587 4.53 -10.97 -3.10
C LYS A 587 3.23 -10.19 -3.26
N ARG A 588 2.18 -10.69 -2.61
CA ARG A 588 0.79 -10.21 -2.67
C ARG A 588 0.57 -9.12 -1.62
N ILE A 589 -0.59 -8.46 -1.61
CA ILE A 589 -1.06 -7.66 -0.46
C ILE A 589 -1.77 -8.60 0.51
N CYS A 590 -1.40 -8.55 1.80
CA CYS A 590 -1.93 -9.41 2.87
C CYS A 590 -1.87 -10.92 2.55
N GLU A 591 -0.68 -11.43 2.20
CA GLU A 591 -0.49 -12.80 1.74
C GLU A 591 -0.74 -13.85 2.83
N LYS A 592 -0.09 -13.74 3.99
CA LYS A 592 -0.19 -14.74 5.07
C LYS A 592 -1.52 -14.65 5.82
N ARG A 593 -1.94 -13.43 6.19
CA ARG A 593 -3.14 -13.21 7.02
C ARG A 593 -4.43 -13.42 6.21
N CYS A 594 -4.65 -12.61 5.18
CA CYS A 594 -5.96 -12.55 4.52
C CYS A 594 -6.20 -13.69 3.53
N PHE A 595 -5.24 -13.99 2.64
CA PHE A 595 -5.40 -15.14 1.76
C PHE A 595 -5.33 -16.47 2.51
N GLY A 596 -4.52 -16.55 3.58
CA GLY A 596 -4.54 -17.68 4.51
C GLY A 596 -5.95 -17.93 5.08
N VAL A 597 -6.60 -16.92 5.66
CA VAL A 597 -7.94 -17.12 6.23
C VAL A 597 -9.00 -17.42 5.15
N LEU A 598 -8.90 -16.85 3.95
CA LEU A 598 -9.79 -17.20 2.84
C LEU A 598 -9.67 -18.68 2.44
N ASP A 599 -8.44 -19.14 2.24
CA ASP A 599 -8.16 -20.49 1.76
C ASP A 599 -8.51 -21.54 2.84
N ASP A 600 -8.23 -21.23 4.11
CA ASP A 600 -8.62 -22.06 5.26
C ASP A 600 -10.16 -22.14 5.41
N MET A 601 -10.86 -21.00 5.42
CA MET A 601 -12.32 -20.95 5.55
C MET A 601 -13.05 -21.77 4.47
N ASN A 602 -12.55 -21.75 3.23
CA ASN A 602 -13.14 -22.52 2.14
C ASN A 602 -12.79 -24.02 2.23
N ASN A 603 -11.63 -24.36 2.79
CA ASN A 603 -11.29 -25.74 3.12
C ASN A 603 -12.16 -26.32 4.25
N TRP A 604 -12.64 -25.49 5.19
CA TRP A 604 -13.60 -25.90 6.22
C TRP A 604 -15.00 -26.24 5.66
N GLY A 605 -15.23 -26.07 4.35
CA GLY A 605 -16.37 -26.67 3.64
C GLY A 605 -17.54 -25.74 3.34
N ALA A 606 -17.40 -24.43 3.57
CA ALA A 606 -18.40 -23.43 3.20
C ALA A 606 -17.82 -22.45 2.16
N ALA A 607 -18.65 -21.95 1.25
CA ALA A 607 -18.27 -20.83 0.38
C ALA A 607 -18.14 -19.57 1.24
N LYS A 608 -16.92 -19.07 1.39
CA LYS A 608 -16.58 -17.85 2.15
C LYS A 608 -15.73 -16.92 1.28
N TYR A 609 -15.90 -15.63 1.49
CA TYR A 609 -15.35 -14.57 0.65
C TYR A 609 -14.48 -13.60 1.44
N LEU A 610 -13.70 -12.78 0.71
CA LEU A 610 -12.98 -11.63 1.25
C LEU A 610 -13.63 -10.32 0.82
N PHE A 611 -14.01 -9.48 1.78
CA PHE A 611 -14.59 -8.15 1.55
C PHE A 611 -13.51 -7.08 1.77
N ALA A 612 -13.22 -6.26 0.77
CA ALA A 612 -12.27 -5.16 0.90
C ALA A 612 -12.81 -4.07 1.83
N GLU A 613 -12.06 -3.73 2.88
CA GLU A 613 -12.55 -2.92 3.99
C GLU A 613 -11.62 -1.73 4.34
N GLY A 614 -12.20 -0.71 4.97
CA GLY A 614 -11.49 0.49 5.42
C GLY A 614 -10.84 0.37 6.80
N ASP A 615 -11.60 0.01 7.84
CA ASP A 615 -11.22 0.03 9.27
C ASP A 615 -10.45 1.32 9.64
N THR A 616 -11.09 2.46 9.37
CA THR A 616 -10.52 3.81 9.57
C THR A 616 -11.58 4.82 10.03
N TYR A 617 -11.11 5.81 10.78
CA TYR A 617 -11.94 6.80 11.49
C TYR A 617 -11.93 8.16 10.80
N ALA A 618 -13.12 8.72 10.55
CA ALA A 618 -13.36 9.95 9.79
C ALA A 618 -12.71 10.00 8.38
N LYS A 619 -13.04 11.04 7.59
CA LYS A 619 -12.38 11.38 6.31
C LYS A 619 -12.49 12.88 6.02
N TYR A 620 -11.49 13.46 5.38
CA TYR A 620 -11.43 14.83 4.91
C TYR A 620 -10.85 14.90 3.47
N PRO A 621 -11.22 15.91 2.64
CA PRO A 621 -10.73 16.05 1.26
C PRO A 621 -9.20 16.23 1.08
N ASP A 622 -8.46 16.42 2.18
CA ASP A 622 -7.00 16.50 2.26
C ASP A 622 -6.31 15.25 2.84
N ASP A 623 -7.05 14.17 3.09
CA ASP A 623 -6.51 12.83 3.41
C ASP A 623 -5.99 12.08 2.17
N ASP A 624 -5.29 10.97 2.40
CA ASP A 624 -4.66 10.11 1.38
C ASP A 624 -5.35 8.74 1.24
N THR A 625 -6.70 8.72 1.37
CA THR A 625 -7.53 7.51 1.42
C THR A 625 -7.28 6.50 0.29
N TYR A 626 -7.10 6.95 -0.97
CA TYR A 626 -6.89 6.02 -2.10
C TYR A 626 -5.73 5.06 -1.86
N SER A 627 -4.64 5.54 -1.26
CA SER A 627 -3.40 4.80 -1.02
C SER A 627 -3.51 3.74 0.08
N HIS A 628 -4.52 3.87 0.94
CA HIS A 628 -4.81 2.95 2.03
C HIS A 628 -5.97 1.99 1.70
N LEU A 629 -6.75 2.28 0.66
CA LEU A 629 -8.06 1.69 0.42
C LEU A 629 -8.09 0.72 -0.77
N LEU A 630 -8.71 -0.43 -0.50
CA LEU A 630 -8.97 -1.50 -1.46
C LEU A 630 -10.49 -1.61 -1.63
N VAL A 631 -10.99 -1.99 -2.81
CA VAL A 631 -12.42 -1.89 -3.14
C VAL A 631 -13.00 -3.16 -3.76
N ASN A 632 -14.32 -3.33 -3.59
CA ASN A 632 -15.10 -4.43 -4.11
C ASN A 632 -15.83 -3.97 -5.38
N TYR A 633 -15.50 -4.54 -6.54
CA TYR A 633 -16.29 -4.35 -7.76
C TYR A 633 -17.40 -5.40 -7.78
N VAL A 634 -18.60 -4.98 -7.39
CA VAL A 634 -19.78 -5.85 -7.28
C VAL A 634 -20.56 -5.83 -8.59
N LYS A 635 -20.87 -7.00 -9.14
CA LYS A 635 -21.53 -7.19 -10.44
C LYS A 635 -23.03 -6.88 -10.36
N LEU A 636 -23.33 -5.59 -10.36
CA LEU A 636 -24.65 -5.02 -10.16
C LEU A 636 -24.93 -3.99 -11.28
N PRO A 637 -25.71 -4.32 -12.32
CA PRO A 637 -25.87 -3.44 -13.50
C PRO A 637 -26.55 -2.08 -13.24
N LYS A 638 -27.38 -1.98 -12.19
CA LYS A 638 -28.05 -0.76 -11.75
C LYS A 638 -27.88 -0.61 -10.24
N LEU A 639 -27.38 0.54 -9.79
CA LEU A 639 -27.43 0.93 -8.39
C LEU A 639 -28.91 1.09 -7.95
N PRO A 640 -29.36 0.43 -6.86
CA PRO A 640 -30.67 0.72 -6.28
C PRO A 640 -30.65 2.09 -5.58
N ALA A 641 -31.78 2.81 -5.62
CA ALA A 641 -32.00 3.92 -4.70
C ALA A 641 -32.07 3.42 -3.24
N PHE A 642 -31.97 4.32 -2.25
CA PHE A 642 -32.06 3.92 -0.84
C PHE A 642 -33.37 3.17 -0.52
N ASP A 643 -34.49 3.61 -1.11
CA ASP A 643 -35.82 2.98 -0.94
C ASP A 643 -36.13 1.86 -1.96
N ASP A 644 -35.25 1.62 -2.95
CA ASP A 644 -35.34 0.43 -3.81
C ASP A 644 -34.93 -0.81 -2.99
N SER A 645 -35.39 -2.01 -3.37
CA SER A 645 -34.94 -3.23 -2.68
C SER A 645 -33.46 -3.54 -2.97
N TRP A 646 -32.62 -3.61 -1.93
CA TRP A 646 -31.19 -3.96 -2.07
C TRP A 646 -30.95 -5.46 -2.30
N LYS A 647 -32.00 -6.28 -2.45
CA LYS A 647 -31.91 -7.72 -2.73
C LYS A 647 -31.00 -8.10 -3.91
N PRO A 648 -30.89 -7.35 -5.03
CA PRO A 648 -29.94 -7.66 -6.10
C PRO A 648 -28.47 -7.54 -5.66
N LEU A 649 -28.14 -6.52 -4.86
CA LEU A 649 -26.81 -6.34 -4.26
C LEU A 649 -26.50 -7.49 -3.30
N PHE A 650 -27.43 -7.79 -2.39
CA PHE A 650 -27.30 -8.90 -1.43
C PHE A 650 -27.18 -10.26 -2.14
N GLY A 651 -27.88 -10.45 -3.26
CA GLY A 651 -27.72 -11.62 -4.14
C GLY A 651 -26.30 -11.75 -4.69
N ALA A 652 -25.73 -10.67 -5.23
CA ALA A 652 -24.37 -10.67 -5.77
C ALA A 652 -23.30 -10.92 -4.69
N LEU A 653 -23.41 -10.29 -3.51
CA LEU A 653 -22.49 -10.52 -2.39
C LEU A 653 -22.53 -11.98 -1.91
N ARG A 654 -23.73 -12.57 -1.79
CA ARG A 654 -23.91 -13.99 -1.42
C ARG A 654 -23.40 -14.97 -2.49
N ALA A 655 -23.49 -14.60 -3.76
CA ALA A 655 -23.03 -15.44 -4.88
C ALA A 655 -21.50 -15.38 -5.09
N GLY A 656 -20.80 -14.45 -4.44
CA GLY A 656 -19.40 -14.17 -4.76
C GLY A 656 -19.24 -13.47 -6.12
N ASP A 657 -20.30 -12.86 -6.65
CA ASP A 657 -20.35 -12.13 -7.94
C ASP A 657 -19.67 -10.74 -7.81
N PHE A 658 -18.46 -10.73 -7.25
CA PHE A 658 -17.62 -9.54 -7.11
C PHE A 658 -16.13 -9.92 -7.17
N PHE A 659 -15.28 -8.93 -7.46
CA PHE A 659 -13.83 -9.06 -7.33
C PHE A 659 -13.28 -7.94 -6.46
N VAL A 660 -12.18 -8.20 -5.76
CA VAL A 660 -11.47 -7.19 -4.96
C VAL A 660 -10.28 -6.68 -5.75
N THR A 661 -10.00 -5.37 -5.65
CA THR A 661 -8.85 -4.73 -6.31
C THR A 661 -8.38 -3.48 -5.57
N SER A 662 -7.13 -3.09 -5.80
CA SER A 662 -6.58 -1.78 -5.47
C SER A 662 -6.89 -0.68 -6.50
N GLY A 663 -7.40 -1.04 -7.69
CA GLY A 663 -7.84 -0.12 -8.74
C GLY A 663 -6.95 -0.07 -9.99
N GLU A 664 -5.67 -0.46 -9.89
CA GLU A 664 -4.73 -0.52 -11.00
C GLU A 664 -4.91 -1.76 -11.89
N VAL A 665 -5.47 -2.84 -11.34
CA VAL A 665 -5.71 -4.13 -12.02
C VAL A 665 -7.19 -4.47 -11.96
N LEU A 666 -7.82 -4.77 -13.10
CA LEU A 666 -9.28 -4.85 -13.23
C LEU A 666 -9.71 -6.14 -13.94
N ILE A 667 -10.54 -6.95 -13.28
CA ILE A 667 -11.08 -8.21 -13.84
C ILE A 667 -12.46 -7.90 -14.44
N LYS A 668 -12.52 -7.68 -15.76
CA LYS A 668 -13.76 -7.30 -16.45
C LYS A 668 -14.79 -8.43 -16.54
N ASN A 669 -14.29 -9.66 -16.55
CA ASN A 669 -15.06 -10.89 -16.62
C ASN A 669 -14.17 -12.06 -16.16
N SER A 670 -14.75 -13.07 -15.54
CA SER A 670 -14.06 -14.31 -15.15
C SER A 670 -15.03 -15.49 -15.13
N ALA A 671 -14.59 -16.65 -15.62
CA ALA A 671 -15.41 -17.87 -15.66
C ALA A 671 -14.56 -19.15 -15.59
N ILE A 672 -15.21 -20.28 -15.36
CA ILE A 672 -14.63 -21.62 -15.53
C ILE A 672 -15.28 -22.24 -16.77
N GLU A 673 -14.50 -22.41 -17.83
CA GLU A 673 -14.90 -23.07 -19.08
C GLU A 673 -14.60 -24.58 -19.05
N GLY A 674 -15.45 -25.39 -19.67
CA GLY A 674 -15.27 -26.85 -19.81
C GLY A 674 -16.10 -27.69 -18.82
N THR A 675 -16.00 -29.01 -18.96
CA THR A 675 -16.81 -30.01 -18.22
C THR A 675 -15.97 -31.19 -17.75
N GLY A 676 -16.39 -31.86 -16.68
CA GLY A 676 -15.63 -32.97 -16.08
C GLY A 676 -14.42 -32.46 -15.30
N ALA A 677 -13.35 -33.25 -15.24
CA ALA A 677 -12.17 -32.96 -14.43
C ALA A 677 -11.24 -31.88 -15.02
N LYS A 678 -11.12 -31.79 -16.35
CA LYS A 678 -10.19 -30.83 -16.99
C LYS A 678 -10.95 -29.57 -17.39
N ARG A 679 -10.74 -28.48 -16.65
CA ARG A 679 -11.40 -27.18 -16.86
C ARG A 679 -10.38 -26.10 -17.18
N THR A 680 -10.84 -24.98 -17.72
CA THR A 680 -10.01 -23.80 -18.01
C THR A 680 -10.57 -22.60 -17.26
N LEU A 681 -9.81 -22.03 -16.35
CA LEU A 681 -10.15 -20.73 -15.79
C LEU A 681 -9.85 -19.66 -16.84
N VAL A 682 -10.81 -18.79 -17.09
CA VAL A 682 -10.64 -17.65 -17.99
C VAL A 682 -10.90 -16.34 -17.26
N ALA A 683 -10.13 -15.32 -17.58
CA ALA A 683 -10.31 -13.98 -17.04
C ALA A 683 -9.90 -12.93 -18.09
N ASP A 684 -10.77 -11.95 -18.32
CA ASP A 684 -10.51 -10.81 -19.20
C ASP A 684 -10.02 -9.65 -18.32
N VAL A 685 -8.72 -9.35 -18.35
CA VAL A 685 -8.05 -8.46 -17.39
C VAL A 685 -7.51 -7.20 -18.09
N GLU A 686 -7.60 -6.04 -17.43
CA GLU A 686 -6.92 -4.78 -17.80
C GLU A 686 -6.02 -4.33 -16.64
N TRP A 687 -4.91 -3.65 -16.92
CA TRP A 687 -3.99 -3.15 -15.90
C TRP A 687 -3.26 -1.87 -16.31
N THR A 688 -2.77 -1.10 -15.33
CA THR A 688 -1.97 0.12 -15.58
C THR A 688 -0.46 -0.10 -15.49
N PHE A 689 0.08 -0.69 -14.41
CA PHE A 689 1.52 -1.01 -14.32
C PHE A 689 1.86 -2.33 -15.05
N PRO A 690 3.11 -2.55 -15.49
CA PRO A 690 3.53 -3.83 -16.08
C PRO A 690 3.25 -5.01 -15.14
N LEU A 691 2.80 -6.15 -15.66
CA LEU A 691 2.42 -7.28 -14.82
C LEU A 691 3.64 -8.02 -14.24
N GLU A 692 3.46 -8.64 -13.07
CA GLU A 692 4.45 -9.52 -12.44
C GLU A 692 4.06 -10.99 -12.65
N PHE A 693 2.87 -11.38 -12.20
CA PHE A 693 2.33 -12.73 -12.37
C PHE A 693 0.80 -12.77 -12.34
N VAL A 694 0.24 -13.85 -12.90
CA VAL A 694 -1.14 -14.30 -12.65
C VAL A 694 -1.11 -15.62 -11.89
N GLU A 695 -2.14 -15.93 -11.12
CA GLU A 695 -2.22 -17.18 -10.37
C GLU A 695 -3.62 -17.78 -10.32
N VAL A 696 -3.65 -19.11 -10.18
CA VAL A 696 -4.85 -19.87 -9.81
C VAL A 696 -4.52 -20.62 -8.52
N VAL A 697 -5.43 -20.55 -7.54
CA VAL A 697 -5.30 -21.18 -6.21
C VAL A 697 -6.52 -22.06 -5.97
N TRP A 698 -6.34 -23.26 -5.43
CA TRP A 698 -7.42 -24.22 -5.16
C TRP A 698 -7.15 -25.05 -3.90
N GLY A 699 -8.18 -25.73 -3.39
CA GLY A 699 -8.08 -26.61 -2.22
C GLY A 699 -9.01 -27.82 -2.29
N ASP A 700 -8.62 -28.91 -1.62
CA ASP A 700 -9.37 -30.17 -1.52
C ASP A 700 -10.16 -30.31 -0.19
N GLY A 701 -10.05 -29.32 0.69
CA GLY A 701 -10.58 -29.35 2.06
C GLY A 701 -9.56 -29.71 3.15
N GLY A 702 -8.30 -29.97 2.79
CA GLY A 702 -7.19 -30.15 3.74
C GLY A 702 -5.87 -29.55 3.26
N LYS A 703 -5.61 -29.58 1.95
CA LYS A 703 -4.48 -28.93 1.28
C LYS A 703 -4.93 -27.68 0.52
N ILE A 704 -3.97 -26.80 0.28
CA ILE A 704 -4.10 -25.61 -0.57
C ILE A 704 -2.95 -25.68 -1.57
N GLU A 705 -3.25 -25.55 -2.85
CA GLU A 705 -2.29 -25.59 -3.94
C GLU A 705 -2.42 -24.33 -4.80
N ARG A 706 -1.33 -23.93 -5.48
CA ARG A 706 -1.33 -22.76 -6.36
C ARG A 706 -0.42 -22.94 -7.56
N LYS A 707 -0.82 -22.32 -8.68
CA LYS A 707 -0.06 -22.22 -9.92
C LYS A 707 0.18 -20.76 -10.25
N GLU A 708 1.36 -20.28 -9.89
CA GLU A 708 1.86 -18.96 -10.25
C GLU A 708 2.42 -19.00 -11.70
N ILE A 709 2.04 -18.05 -12.54
CA ILE A 709 2.43 -17.97 -13.95
C ILE A 709 3.03 -16.58 -14.20
N PRO A 710 4.33 -16.48 -14.56
CA PRO A 710 4.97 -15.21 -14.87
C PRO A 710 4.24 -14.42 -15.96
N ALA A 711 4.09 -13.12 -15.72
CA ALA A 711 3.42 -12.17 -16.58
C ALA A 711 4.32 -10.98 -16.96
N THR A 712 5.62 -11.05 -16.66
CA THR A 712 6.62 -9.98 -16.88
C THR A 712 6.76 -9.55 -18.34
N GLN A 713 6.30 -10.37 -19.30
CA GLN A 713 6.20 -10.05 -20.72
C GLN A 713 5.11 -9.02 -21.08
N TYR A 714 4.17 -8.73 -20.18
CA TYR A 714 3.06 -7.81 -20.43
C TYR A 714 3.41 -6.38 -19.94
N PRO A 715 3.59 -5.40 -20.85
CA PRO A 715 3.89 -4.01 -20.49
C PRO A 715 2.67 -3.31 -19.87
N ALA A 716 2.89 -2.10 -19.35
CA ALA A 716 1.87 -1.21 -18.81
C ALA A 716 0.69 -0.91 -19.76
N PHE A 717 -0.42 -0.43 -19.18
CA PHE A 717 -1.63 0.02 -19.89
C PHE A 717 -2.19 -1.03 -20.87
N GLY A 718 -2.15 -2.30 -20.47
CA GLY A 718 -2.50 -3.44 -21.30
C GLY A 718 -3.84 -4.09 -20.93
N SER A 719 -4.29 -5.01 -21.78
CA SER A 719 -5.35 -5.95 -21.45
C SER A 719 -5.15 -7.29 -22.14
N GLN A 720 -5.56 -8.38 -21.50
CA GLN A 720 -5.37 -9.75 -21.98
C GLN A 720 -6.48 -10.67 -21.45
N ARG A 721 -6.96 -11.58 -22.28
CA ARG A 721 -7.72 -12.76 -21.82
C ARG A 721 -6.75 -13.86 -21.42
N PHE A 722 -6.67 -14.14 -20.13
CA PHE A 722 -5.95 -15.30 -19.63
C PHE A 722 -6.81 -16.56 -19.81
N ARG A 723 -6.17 -17.68 -20.15
CA ARG A 723 -6.78 -19.01 -20.27
C ARG A 723 -5.87 -20.01 -19.59
N ILE A 724 -6.22 -20.43 -18.37
CA ILE A 724 -5.36 -21.24 -17.51
C ILE A 724 -6.01 -22.62 -17.32
N PRO A 725 -5.49 -23.67 -17.98
CA PRO A 725 -5.97 -25.03 -17.76
C PRO A 725 -5.52 -25.54 -16.39
N PHE A 726 -6.46 -26.18 -15.70
CA PHE A 726 -6.29 -26.84 -14.41
C PHE A 726 -7.12 -28.14 -14.37
N ASP A 727 -6.74 -29.06 -13.50
CA ASP A 727 -7.58 -30.22 -13.17
C ASP A 727 -8.49 -29.85 -11.98
N THR A 728 -9.60 -30.55 -11.81
CA THR A 728 -10.53 -30.39 -10.68
C THR A 728 -10.72 -31.69 -9.90
N ALA A 729 -10.00 -32.76 -10.24
CA ALA A 729 -10.11 -34.05 -9.58
C ALA A 729 -9.73 -33.94 -8.08
N GLY A 730 -10.74 -34.02 -7.21
CA GLY A 730 -10.60 -33.92 -5.76
C GLY A 730 -10.61 -32.48 -5.19
N HIS A 731 -10.61 -31.45 -6.04
CA HIS A 731 -10.61 -30.05 -5.57
C HIS A 731 -12.05 -29.56 -5.34
N LYS A 732 -12.26 -28.85 -4.23
CA LYS A 732 -13.57 -28.33 -3.78
C LYS A 732 -13.83 -26.88 -4.18
N TRP A 733 -12.78 -26.08 -4.37
CA TRP A 733 -12.92 -24.67 -4.73
C TRP A 733 -11.69 -24.18 -5.50
N VAL A 734 -11.86 -23.09 -6.26
CA VAL A 734 -10.79 -22.44 -7.02
C VAL A 734 -11.00 -20.91 -7.08
N ARG A 735 -9.92 -20.13 -7.03
CA ARG A 735 -9.90 -18.67 -7.23
C ARG A 735 -8.76 -18.23 -8.14
N PHE A 736 -8.88 -17.03 -8.71
CA PHE A 736 -7.89 -16.41 -9.59
C PHE A 736 -7.41 -15.06 -9.02
N ALA A 737 -6.13 -14.73 -9.23
CA ALA A 737 -5.59 -13.41 -8.92
C ALA A 737 -4.53 -12.95 -9.93
N VAL A 738 -4.31 -11.63 -9.99
CA VAL A 738 -3.33 -10.95 -10.85
C VAL A 738 -2.61 -9.88 -10.06
N TRP A 739 -1.29 -9.79 -10.25
CA TRP A 739 -0.42 -8.86 -9.54
C TRP A 739 0.51 -8.13 -10.50
N ASP A 740 0.66 -6.82 -10.28
CA ASP A 740 1.54 -5.96 -11.07
C ASP A 740 2.91 -5.73 -10.42
N SER A 741 3.82 -5.06 -11.13
CA SER A 741 5.17 -4.82 -10.65
C SER A 741 5.23 -3.92 -9.42
N ALA A 742 4.25 -3.04 -9.19
CA ALA A 742 4.18 -2.23 -7.97
C ALA A 742 3.58 -3.01 -6.78
N GLY A 743 3.12 -4.24 -7.01
CA GLY A 743 2.49 -5.10 -6.01
C GLY A 743 1.02 -4.77 -5.78
N ASN A 744 0.42 -3.97 -6.67
CA ASN A 744 -1.02 -3.80 -6.74
C ASN A 744 -1.64 -5.07 -7.36
N GLY A 745 -2.94 -5.27 -7.23
CA GLY A 745 -3.55 -6.50 -7.76
C GLY A 745 -5.06 -6.60 -7.60
N ALA A 746 -5.60 -7.69 -8.15
CA ALA A 746 -7.02 -8.03 -8.08
C ALA A 746 -7.23 -9.53 -7.98
N PHE A 747 -8.32 -9.96 -7.32
CA PHE A 747 -8.67 -11.37 -7.19
C PHE A 747 -10.18 -11.63 -7.24
N THR A 748 -10.57 -12.79 -7.78
CA THR A 748 -11.94 -13.30 -7.76
C THR A 748 -12.22 -13.99 -6.44
N GLN A 749 -13.48 -14.00 -6.00
CA GLN A 749 -13.88 -14.88 -4.90
C GLN A 749 -13.74 -16.37 -5.28
N PRO A 750 -13.63 -17.29 -4.31
CA PRO A 750 -13.58 -18.74 -4.57
C PRO A 750 -14.89 -19.26 -5.16
N VAL A 751 -14.78 -19.91 -6.32
CA VAL A 751 -15.86 -20.67 -6.94
C VAL A 751 -15.79 -22.11 -6.44
N HIS A 752 -16.85 -22.56 -5.75
CA HIS A 752 -16.96 -23.96 -5.31
C HIS A 752 -17.27 -24.88 -6.50
N LEU A 753 -16.52 -25.98 -6.57
CA LEU A 753 -16.50 -26.94 -7.66
C LEU A 753 -17.52 -28.05 -7.39
N LYS A 754 -18.40 -28.27 -8.38
CA LYS A 754 -19.24 -29.46 -8.53
C LYS A 754 -18.60 -30.39 -9.58
#